data_AF-A0A535Q293-F1
#
_entry.id   AF-A0A535Q293-F1
#
_cell.length_a   1.000
_cell.length_b   1.000
_cell.length_c   1.000
_cell.angle_alpha   90.00
_cell.angle_beta   90.00
_cell.angle_gamma   90.00
#
_symmetry.space_group_name_H-M   'P 1'
#
loop_
_entity.id
_entity.type
_entity.pdbx_description
1 polymer ?
#
loop_
_entity_poly.entity_id
_entity_poly.type
_entity_poly.pdbx_seq_one_letter_code
_entity_poly.pdbx_strand_id
1 'polypeptide(L)'
;MKPLHVAFVWHMHQPYYKDDLTSTYLLPWVRLRSAKDYYKMPALLDAYPKVRATFNLVPSLLAQIEDYGKEESVDLFLNLSKRAAEDLKGEERDFVLRWMRESPRALRVQQSSRYLELASRAPDAQFTTTDIRDLQVWFNLAWCDPVWVEQDPRLAELKRKDRDFTEDDKAILFEAQLERIRSVIPKYRELAERGQAELTFSPYYHPILPLICHVDSARSANPQIQLPERHFSHREDAERQIELGMGLFERMLGRRPKGMWPSEMAVGEAVIGLAEKAKIDWMISDEEVLARSLEGQFNRDENLYQPKRVAREGGAVSMVFRDSQLSNVIGFDYQRMSSLDAARDLMGRLRRIRDVQGDRDFLAVIALDGENAWEFYPRDGHDFLNAVYTELESGSDIVTTTVSDFLAEHPPQQLLHHLHTGSWIGASLDTWIGDPEHNVAWDLLAETRDWLDAQSQQRPKESQQAALAWREILITEGSDWFWWFSRKHDSGMDPIWDNQFRLHLRNVYKLMGARAPARLFQPIIKRAPAPERGVPSAAISPKSRHDPAWALAGYYLVGSGFGALHRPAGVVERVYYGNDDHNLYFRIDSPRSGSELEQQSIEFWLYVSGPPAVDGKGDLELPLSRSAVAELGFEPAYVVRITPRSHGAGIAVARVLEPQTTAVAESNWEADDPFAVAIPFGQLGKRSGDALELALVVSREGRDIEVVPPSGALGIRVPGQARAVEVEHAKHLKVLVATAELAPFAKLGGVSDVAASLSKELRRIGHDVRVVLPRYRQVDIGRFGLHPVATDVKVPLGTDILPATIFESRLNELVVYFVDCPPLYDRDGMFGFGDDDARSVYFCRAALEMMPALDFFPDVIHVHDWYGALIPNLLDRVYDSEPYADIATALTIHNLSAQGVFGFGALMLAGLQEWGLIKLGIPGLDNVVNVLGRGIHFADVVNTVSERYAKEIQTPEYGEGLDELLRRNTQKLHGILNGIDYETFDPQRDPNIPHHYSADAPQNKALNRTALRAELGLEEVKAPLCAIVSRFYDVKGFDLLEQAMPELVQLGLQIVVIGTGDRRYEDMFRRWASEVPRQVAVAVGFDAALAQRIYAGADMLWMPSRFEPGGLAQLIALRYGTIPVVRATGGLADTIRDFDPAVHTGNGFRFGPYDAWQFFAAVVRAAENFRHPSVWAWLIQHAMKEDVSWSRSAQKYVQLYLAAMASRREHRGVASAETSSPSATPVGE
;
A
#
# COMPACT_ATOMS: atom_id res chain seq x y z
N MET A 1 31.81 -52.56 3.10
CA MET A 1 31.87 -51.12 2.81
C MET A 1 31.81 -50.38 4.13
N LYS A 2 32.50 -49.26 4.26
CA LYS A 2 32.37 -48.40 5.44
C LYS A 2 30.94 -47.86 5.54
N PRO A 3 30.44 -47.56 6.74
CA PRO A 3 29.19 -46.84 6.88
C PRO A 3 29.33 -45.43 6.30
N LEU A 4 28.22 -44.90 5.75
CA LEU A 4 28.13 -43.48 5.39
C LEU A 4 27.77 -42.68 6.63
N HIS A 5 28.52 -41.61 6.92
CA HIS A 5 28.17 -40.68 7.99
C HIS A 5 27.18 -39.65 7.46
N VAL A 6 26.10 -39.41 8.21
CA VAL A 6 25.07 -38.41 7.87
C VAL A 6 24.94 -37.41 9.01
N ALA A 7 25.07 -36.13 8.71
CA ALA A 7 24.75 -35.06 9.65
C ALA A 7 23.44 -34.38 9.24
N PHE A 8 22.41 -34.52 10.06
CA PHE A 8 21.23 -33.68 9.98
C PHE A 8 21.51 -32.37 10.71
N VAL A 9 21.33 -31.23 10.05
CA VAL A 9 21.50 -29.89 10.62
C VAL A 9 20.19 -29.13 10.44
N TRP A 10 19.39 -29.07 11.50
CA TRP A 10 18.08 -28.41 11.51
C TRP A 10 18.23 -26.97 11.98
N HIS A 11 17.85 -26.01 11.14
CA HIS A 11 17.91 -24.59 11.47
C HIS A 11 16.58 -24.10 12.01
N MET A 12 16.54 -23.60 13.26
CA MET A 12 15.33 -23.08 13.87
C MET A 12 15.40 -21.55 13.91
N HIS A 13 14.54 -20.89 13.13
CA HIS A 13 14.55 -19.44 12.97
C HIS A 13 13.14 -18.83 13.05
N GLN A 14 13.05 -17.60 13.58
CA GLN A 14 12.00 -16.63 13.29
C GLN A 14 12.62 -15.24 13.38
N PRO A 15 12.15 -14.29 12.56
CA PRO A 15 12.50 -12.89 12.75
C PRO A 15 12.07 -12.35 14.11
N TYR A 16 12.66 -11.20 14.45
CA TYR A 16 12.36 -10.50 15.68
C TYR A 16 11.05 -9.70 15.54
N TYR A 17 9.97 -10.15 16.18
CA TYR A 17 8.64 -9.56 16.04
C TYR A 17 8.26 -8.52 17.10
N LYS A 18 9.15 -8.28 18.07
CA LYS A 18 8.85 -7.44 19.24
C LYS A 18 9.01 -5.97 18.90
N ASP A 19 8.02 -5.15 19.26
CA ASP A 19 8.25 -3.73 19.49
C ASP A 19 8.80 -3.57 20.92
N ASP A 20 10.09 -3.23 21.02
CA ASP A 20 10.79 -3.10 22.31
C ASP A 20 10.25 -1.94 23.17
N LEU A 21 9.53 -0.96 22.60
CA LEU A 21 8.94 0.15 23.35
C LEU A 21 7.61 -0.23 24.01
N THR A 22 6.78 -1.03 23.33
CA THR A 22 5.46 -1.46 23.84
C THR A 22 5.49 -2.84 24.50
N SER A 23 6.56 -3.61 24.29
CA SER A 23 6.69 -5.01 24.71
C SER A 23 5.58 -5.93 24.15
N THR A 24 5.11 -5.63 22.94
CA THR A 24 4.11 -6.44 22.22
C THR A 24 4.70 -7.10 21.00
N TYR A 25 4.31 -8.35 20.75
CA TYR A 25 4.66 -9.06 19.52
C TYR A 25 3.62 -8.81 18.43
N LEU A 26 4.09 -8.46 17.25
CA LEU A 26 3.22 -8.21 16.10
C LEU A 26 2.63 -9.49 15.51
N LEU A 27 3.40 -10.59 15.53
CA LEU A 27 3.04 -11.87 14.92
C LEU A 27 3.21 -13.04 15.90
N PRO A 28 2.37 -14.08 15.82
CA PRO A 28 2.29 -15.15 16.82
C PRO A 28 3.25 -16.32 16.56
N TRP A 29 4.09 -16.26 15.52
CA TRP A 29 4.74 -17.44 14.95
C TRP A 29 5.70 -18.14 15.91
N VAL A 30 6.46 -17.40 16.73
CA VAL A 30 7.31 -18.00 17.76
C VAL A 30 6.49 -18.83 18.75
N ARG A 31 5.35 -18.30 19.21
CA ARG A 31 4.45 -18.99 20.13
C ARG A 31 3.84 -20.24 19.48
N LEU A 32 3.30 -20.10 18.27
CA LEU A 32 2.63 -21.20 17.57
C LEU A 32 3.61 -22.32 17.20
N ARG A 33 4.81 -21.99 16.69
CA ARG A 33 5.85 -22.98 16.38
C ARG A 33 6.44 -23.63 17.64
N SER A 34 6.45 -22.94 18.78
CA SER A 34 6.82 -23.54 20.08
C SER A 34 5.85 -24.62 20.55
N ALA A 35 4.56 -24.48 20.23
CA ALA A 35 3.54 -25.51 20.47
C ALA A 35 3.64 -26.71 19.50
N LYS A 36 4.61 -26.69 18.57
CA LYS A 36 4.75 -27.62 17.47
C LYS A 36 6.22 -27.98 17.21
N ASP A 37 6.84 -27.40 16.19
CA ASP A 37 8.08 -27.89 15.58
C ASP A 37 9.30 -27.73 16.51
N TYR A 38 9.40 -26.62 17.24
CA TYR A 38 10.55 -26.35 18.12
C TYR A 38 10.66 -27.33 19.28
N TYR A 39 9.55 -27.93 19.72
CA TYR A 39 9.60 -29.00 20.71
C TYR A 39 9.61 -30.39 20.05
N LYS A 40 8.73 -30.61 19.07
CA LYS A 40 8.51 -31.92 18.42
C LYS A 40 9.81 -32.48 17.83
N MET A 41 10.54 -31.66 17.08
CA MET A 41 11.74 -32.11 16.37
C MET A 41 12.82 -32.69 17.30
N PRO A 42 13.27 -31.99 18.37
CA PRO A 42 14.19 -32.61 19.32
C PRO A 42 13.53 -33.77 20.10
N ALA A 43 12.25 -33.68 20.45
CA ALA A 43 11.58 -34.74 21.21
C ALA A 43 11.47 -36.07 20.46
N LEU A 44 11.38 -36.07 19.13
CA LEU A 44 11.37 -37.31 18.34
C LEU A 44 12.60 -38.18 18.58
N LEU A 45 13.76 -37.59 18.89
CA LEU A 45 15.00 -38.32 19.14
C LEU A 45 14.97 -39.17 20.42
N ASP A 46 14.00 -38.95 21.32
CA ASP A 46 13.84 -39.79 22.53
C ASP A 46 13.58 -41.26 22.21
N ALA A 47 12.89 -41.54 21.09
CA ALA A 47 12.59 -42.91 20.66
C ALA A 47 13.75 -43.59 19.91
N TYR A 48 14.80 -42.83 19.54
CA TYR A 48 15.85 -43.27 18.61
C TYR A 48 17.26 -42.95 19.13
N PRO A 49 17.74 -43.63 20.19
CA PRO A 49 18.97 -43.27 20.90
C PRO A 49 20.26 -43.33 20.06
N LYS A 50 20.28 -44.05 18.93
CA LYS A 50 21.43 -44.06 18.01
C LYS A 50 21.37 -42.94 16.98
N VAL A 51 20.20 -42.33 16.78
CA VAL A 51 20.03 -41.21 15.87
C VAL A 51 20.56 -39.94 16.52
N ARG A 52 21.52 -39.30 15.86
CA ARG A 52 22.14 -38.03 16.25
C ARG A 52 21.76 -36.93 15.28
N ALA A 53 21.67 -35.71 15.77
CA ALA A 53 21.37 -34.53 14.96
C ALA A 53 22.09 -33.29 15.48
N THR A 54 22.20 -32.27 14.63
CA THR A 54 22.66 -30.94 14.98
C THR A 54 21.47 -29.99 14.88
N PHE A 55 21.26 -29.16 15.89
CA PHE A 55 20.22 -28.12 15.88
C PHE A 55 20.87 -26.75 15.97
N ASN A 56 20.63 -25.94 14.94
CA ASN A 56 20.95 -24.52 15.00
C ASN A 56 19.78 -23.75 15.59
N LEU A 57 20.05 -22.95 16.62
CA LEU A 57 19.04 -22.15 17.30
C LEU A 57 19.42 -20.67 17.20
N VAL A 58 18.61 -19.88 16.50
CA VAL A 58 18.86 -18.45 16.37
C VAL A 58 18.66 -17.76 17.74
N PRO A 59 19.61 -16.94 18.23
CA PRO A 59 19.50 -16.31 19.53
C PRO A 59 18.26 -15.41 19.70
N SER A 60 17.89 -14.62 18.68
CA SER A 60 16.66 -13.81 18.72
C SER A 60 15.40 -14.67 18.87
N LEU A 61 15.35 -15.87 18.29
CA LEU A 61 14.27 -16.83 18.52
C LEU A 61 14.25 -17.30 19.98
N LEU A 62 15.40 -17.70 20.52
CA LEU A 62 15.50 -18.15 21.92
C LEU A 62 15.02 -17.07 22.90
N ALA A 63 15.44 -15.83 22.70
CA ALA A 63 15.00 -14.70 23.51
C ALA A 63 13.47 -14.55 23.47
N GLN A 64 12.84 -14.67 22.30
CA GLN A 64 11.39 -14.60 22.17
C GLN A 64 10.68 -15.78 22.86
N ILE A 65 11.21 -17.01 22.78
CA ILE A 65 10.68 -18.17 23.51
C ILE A 65 10.74 -17.94 25.03
N GLU A 66 11.85 -17.39 25.53
CA GLU A 66 12.01 -17.04 26.95
C GLU A 66 10.98 -15.98 27.38
N ASP A 67 10.80 -14.91 26.60
CA ASP A 67 9.83 -13.84 26.86
C ASP A 67 8.39 -14.38 26.96
N TYR A 68 7.97 -15.25 26.02
CA TYR A 68 6.67 -15.93 26.10
C TYR A 68 6.56 -16.83 27.33
N GLY A 69 7.61 -17.59 27.65
CA GLY A 69 7.62 -18.50 28.80
C GLY A 69 7.51 -17.78 30.15
N LYS A 70 8.02 -16.54 30.25
CA LYS A 70 7.90 -15.67 31.44
C LYS A 70 6.60 -14.87 31.49
N GLU A 71 5.80 -14.90 30.42
CA GLU A 71 4.57 -14.11 30.27
C GLU A 71 4.82 -12.59 30.36
N GLU A 72 6.04 -12.14 30.06
CA GLU A 72 6.43 -10.71 30.07
C GLU A 72 5.93 -9.95 28.83
N SER A 73 5.50 -10.65 27.80
CA SER A 73 5.05 -10.07 26.53
C SER A 73 3.95 -10.94 25.90
N VAL A 74 3.05 -10.31 25.15
CA VAL A 74 1.89 -10.97 24.53
C VAL A 74 1.83 -10.59 23.05
N ASP A 75 1.46 -11.56 22.20
CA ASP A 75 1.09 -11.26 20.81
C ASP A 75 -0.38 -10.88 20.70
N LEU A 76 -0.70 -10.08 19.68
CA LEU A 76 -2.06 -9.63 19.42
C LEU A 76 -3.04 -10.81 19.27
N PHE A 77 -2.63 -11.91 18.65
CA PHE A 77 -3.49 -13.07 18.45
C PHE A 77 -3.82 -13.74 19.78
N LEU A 78 -2.83 -13.97 20.65
CA LEU A 78 -3.03 -14.54 21.97
C LEU A 78 -3.89 -13.64 22.86
N ASN A 79 -3.66 -12.34 22.84
CA ASN A 79 -4.46 -11.37 23.59
C ASN A 79 -5.94 -11.46 23.17
N LEU A 80 -6.20 -11.43 21.85
CA LEU A 80 -7.55 -11.54 21.31
C LEU A 80 -8.15 -12.93 21.51
N SER A 81 -7.38 -14.01 21.45
CA SER A 81 -7.90 -15.36 21.69
C SER A 81 -8.22 -15.63 23.17
N LYS A 82 -7.51 -15.01 24.12
CA LYS A 82 -7.77 -15.13 25.57
C LYS A 82 -9.00 -14.35 26.03
N ARG A 83 -9.38 -13.27 25.34
CA ARG A 83 -10.58 -12.49 25.67
C ARG A 83 -11.86 -13.29 25.40
N ALA A 84 -12.88 -13.05 26.23
CA ALA A 84 -14.18 -13.66 26.03
C ALA A 84 -14.75 -13.26 24.66
N ALA A 85 -15.34 -14.20 23.93
CA ALA A 85 -15.82 -13.93 22.58
C ALA A 85 -16.94 -12.87 22.55
N GLU A 86 -17.67 -12.74 23.66
CA GLU A 86 -18.71 -11.73 23.88
C GLU A 86 -18.15 -10.32 24.12
N ASP A 87 -16.93 -10.23 24.65
CA ASP A 87 -16.25 -8.95 24.94
C ASP A 87 -15.48 -8.39 23.73
N LEU A 88 -15.38 -9.14 22.64
CA LEU A 88 -14.73 -8.67 21.42
C LEU A 88 -15.61 -7.65 20.72
N LYS A 89 -15.06 -6.44 20.55
CA LYS A 89 -15.70 -5.35 19.79
C LYS A 89 -15.45 -5.57 18.30
N GLY A 90 -16.21 -4.89 17.45
CA GLY A 90 -16.27 -5.22 16.03
C GLY A 90 -14.91 -5.36 15.31
N GLU A 91 -13.92 -4.48 15.57
CA GLU A 91 -12.62 -4.55 14.86
C GLU A 91 -11.83 -5.77 15.28
N GLU A 92 -11.98 -6.15 16.55
CA GLU A 92 -11.34 -7.31 17.16
C GLU A 92 -11.99 -8.60 16.65
N ARG A 93 -13.32 -8.59 16.45
CA ARG A 93 -14.05 -9.68 15.79
C ARG A 93 -13.61 -9.84 14.34
N ASP A 94 -13.54 -8.74 13.59
CA ASP A 94 -13.10 -8.75 12.20
C ASP A 94 -11.65 -9.20 12.07
N PHE A 95 -10.78 -8.81 13.01
CA PHE A 95 -9.42 -9.31 13.09
C PHE A 95 -9.41 -10.83 13.26
N VAL A 96 -10.17 -11.36 14.23
CA VAL A 96 -10.27 -12.81 14.45
C VAL A 96 -10.80 -13.52 13.19
N LEU A 97 -11.86 -13.00 12.57
CA LEU A 97 -12.43 -13.58 11.35
C LEU A 97 -11.49 -13.50 10.14
N ARG A 98 -10.70 -12.45 10.03
CA ARG A 98 -9.76 -12.28 8.91
C ARG A 98 -8.52 -13.15 9.06
N TRP A 99 -7.96 -13.22 10.27
CA TRP A 99 -6.63 -13.78 10.50
C TRP A 99 -6.64 -15.18 11.12
N MET A 100 -7.67 -15.54 11.88
CA MET A 100 -7.79 -16.87 12.50
C MET A 100 -8.61 -17.84 11.63
N ARG A 101 -9.28 -17.34 10.59
CA ARG A 101 -9.95 -18.14 9.56
C ARG A 101 -8.97 -18.51 8.44
N GLU A 102 -8.16 -19.52 8.71
CA GLU A 102 -7.16 -20.01 7.74
C GLU A 102 -7.81 -20.67 6.52
N SER A 103 -7.02 -20.87 5.46
CA SER A 103 -7.51 -21.46 4.21
C SER A 103 -8.13 -22.84 4.44
N PRO A 104 -9.33 -23.13 3.91
CA PRO A 104 -9.94 -24.48 3.92
C PRO A 104 -9.05 -25.56 3.27
N ARG A 105 -8.06 -25.16 2.47
CA ARG A 105 -7.10 -26.07 1.83
C ARG A 105 -5.96 -26.47 2.76
N ALA A 106 -5.74 -25.76 3.86
CA ALA A 106 -4.68 -26.08 4.81
C ALA A 106 -4.97 -27.41 5.51
N LEU A 107 -4.00 -28.33 5.52
CA LEU A 107 -4.16 -29.66 6.11
C LEU A 107 -4.62 -29.60 7.58
N ARG A 108 -4.12 -28.63 8.34
CA ARG A 108 -4.50 -28.40 9.75
C ARG A 108 -5.97 -28.00 9.92
N VAL A 109 -6.54 -27.24 8.98
CA VAL A 109 -7.97 -26.86 9.00
C VAL A 109 -8.84 -28.06 8.68
N GLN A 110 -8.41 -28.90 7.73
CA GLN A 110 -9.15 -30.09 7.29
C GLN A 110 -9.24 -31.19 8.36
N GLN A 111 -8.45 -31.12 9.43
CA GLN A 111 -8.48 -32.09 10.53
C GLN A 111 -9.66 -31.92 11.48
N SER A 112 -10.42 -30.82 11.36
CA SER A 112 -11.63 -30.58 12.15
C SER A 112 -12.80 -30.26 11.23
N SER A 113 -13.94 -30.89 11.48
CA SER A 113 -15.17 -30.60 10.75
C SER A 113 -15.68 -29.19 11.09
N ARG A 114 -15.63 -28.79 12.36
CA ARG A 114 -16.02 -27.44 12.78
C ARG A 114 -15.08 -26.36 12.27
N TYR A 115 -13.76 -26.56 12.33
CA TYR A 115 -12.83 -25.54 11.85
C TYR A 115 -12.97 -25.36 10.33
N LEU A 116 -13.08 -26.47 9.59
CA LEU A 116 -13.34 -26.42 8.15
C LEU A 116 -14.68 -25.73 7.83
N GLU A 117 -15.74 -26.03 8.59
CA GLU A 117 -17.03 -25.35 8.45
C GLU A 117 -16.85 -23.83 8.57
N LEU A 118 -16.22 -23.35 9.65
CA LEU A 118 -15.99 -21.92 9.90
C LEU A 118 -15.07 -21.28 8.86
N ALA A 119 -14.04 -22.00 8.43
CA ALA A 119 -13.08 -21.58 7.40
C ALA A 119 -13.71 -21.46 6.01
N SER A 120 -14.64 -22.36 5.67
CA SER A 120 -15.32 -22.42 4.37
C SER A 120 -16.52 -21.49 4.26
N ARG A 121 -16.95 -20.83 5.34
CA ARG A 121 -18.04 -19.85 5.27
C ARG A 121 -17.65 -18.67 4.38
N ALA A 122 -18.64 -18.13 3.66
CA ALA A 122 -18.46 -16.97 2.80
C ALA A 122 -17.94 -15.75 3.60
N PRO A 123 -17.25 -14.78 2.95
CA PRO A 123 -16.72 -13.60 3.63
C PRO A 123 -17.76 -12.72 4.34
N ASP A 124 -19.02 -12.76 3.90
CA ASP A 124 -20.18 -12.02 4.41
C ASP A 124 -21.05 -12.85 5.39
N ALA A 125 -20.69 -14.10 5.65
CA ALA A 125 -21.43 -14.95 6.56
C ALA A 125 -21.46 -14.34 7.97
N GLN A 126 -22.63 -14.34 8.60
CA GLN A 126 -22.73 -13.91 10.01
C GLN A 126 -22.07 -14.96 10.92
N PHE A 127 -21.21 -14.48 11.83
CA PHE A 127 -20.58 -15.30 12.86
C PHE A 127 -21.15 -14.97 14.23
N THR A 128 -21.75 -15.96 14.86
CA THR A 128 -22.24 -15.87 16.23
C THR A 128 -21.07 -15.75 17.21
N THR A 129 -21.34 -15.34 18.45
CA THR A 129 -20.33 -15.36 19.53
C THR A 129 -19.75 -16.76 19.74
N THR A 130 -20.58 -17.81 19.62
CA THR A 130 -20.11 -19.20 19.66
C THR A 130 -19.18 -19.52 18.50
N ASP A 131 -19.49 -19.08 17.28
CA ASP A 131 -18.61 -19.31 16.12
C ASP A 131 -17.24 -18.63 16.31
N ILE A 132 -17.21 -17.40 16.84
CA ILE A 132 -15.97 -16.68 17.15
C ILE A 132 -15.18 -17.42 18.23
N ARG A 133 -15.86 -17.90 19.28
CA ARG A 133 -15.23 -18.67 20.36
C ARG A 133 -14.61 -19.96 19.85
N ASP A 134 -15.34 -20.69 19.02
CA ASP A 134 -14.85 -21.91 18.39
C ASP A 134 -13.65 -21.62 17.48
N LEU A 135 -13.67 -20.50 16.76
CA LEU A 135 -12.56 -20.07 15.91
C LEU A 135 -11.30 -19.71 16.72
N GLN A 136 -11.45 -19.01 17.85
CA GLN A 136 -10.35 -18.68 18.76
C GLN A 136 -9.66 -19.95 19.30
N VAL A 137 -10.44 -20.97 19.67
CA VAL A 137 -9.91 -22.26 20.13
C VAL A 137 -9.26 -23.01 18.97
N TRP A 138 -9.96 -23.17 17.84
CA TRP A 138 -9.47 -23.98 16.73
C TRP A 138 -8.22 -23.44 16.07
N PHE A 139 -8.12 -22.13 15.88
CA PHE A 139 -6.89 -21.53 15.36
C PHE A 139 -5.69 -21.92 16.22
N ASN A 140 -5.80 -21.78 17.55
CA ASN A 140 -4.68 -22.10 18.44
C ASN A 140 -4.45 -23.62 18.58
N LEU A 141 -5.51 -24.44 18.60
CA LEU A 141 -5.41 -25.89 18.74
C LEU A 141 -4.86 -26.56 17.48
N ALA A 142 -5.24 -26.09 16.29
CA ALA A 142 -4.77 -26.62 15.02
C ALA A 142 -3.28 -26.35 14.75
N TRP A 143 -2.69 -25.38 15.46
CA TRP A 143 -1.26 -25.10 15.45
C TRP A 143 -0.46 -25.93 16.45
N CYS A 144 -1.10 -26.68 17.35
CA CYS A 144 -0.40 -27.63 18.22
C CYS A 144 -0.02 -28.90 17.44
N ASP A 145 1.13 -29.50 17.78
CA ASP A 145 1.56 -30.78 17.20
C ASP A 145 0.44 -31.86 17.29
N PRO A 146 0.01 -32.48 16.18
CA PRO A 146 -1.10 -33.42 16.18
C PRO A 146 -0.89 -34.62 17.12
N VAL A 147 0.35 -35.10 17.26
CA VAL A 147 0.67 -36.26 18.11
C VAL A 147 0.60 -35.87 19.59
N TRP A 148 1.11 -34.69 19.95
CA TRP A 148 0.92 -34.15 21.28
C TRP A 148 -0.56 -33.94 21.62
N VAL A 149 -1.36 -33.38 20.70
CA VAL A 149 -2.81 -33.20 20.90
C VAL A 149 -3.51 -34.53 21.14
N GLU A 150 -3.11 -35.61 20.48
CA GLU A 150 -3.66 -36.95 20.69
C GLU A 150 -3.24 -37.58 22.03
N GLN A 151 -2.06 -37.25 22.54
CA GLN A 151 -1.48 -37.85 23.76
C GLN A 151 -1.83 -37.10 25.04
N ASP A 152 -1.99 -35.77 24.99
CA ASP A 152 -2.40 -34.97 26.15
C ASP A 152 -3.92 -35.11 26.37
N PRO A 153 -4.39 -35.70 27.48
CA PRO A 153 -5.82 -35.94 27.70
C PRO A 153 -6.67 -34.67 27.65
N ARG A 154 -6.09 -33.51 28.02
CA ARG A 154 -6.79 -32.22 28.02
C ARG A 154 -7.04 -31.76 26.59
N LEU A 155 -6.01 -31.79 25.74
CA LEU A 155 -6.11 -31.35 24.34
C LEU A 155 -6.89 -32.35 23.47
N ALA A 156 -6.75 -33.65 23.75
CA ALA A 156 -7.51 -34.70 23.08
C ALA A 156 -9.01 -34.53 23.32
N GLU A 157 -9.41 -34.16 24.53
CA GLU A 157 -10.80 -33.87 24.87
C GLU A 157 -11.32 -32.63 24.13
N LEU A 158 -10.53 -31.55 24.03
CA LEU A 158 -10.88 -30.37 23.23
C LEU A 158 -11.06 -30.72 21.74
N LYS A 159 -10.13 -31.51 21.17
CA LYS A 159 -10.22 -31.99 19.79
C LYS A 159 -11.46 -32.85 19.57
N ARG A 160 -11.81 -33.72 20.53
CA ARG A 160 -13.01 -34.58 20.49
C ARG A 160 -14.30 -33.76 20.59
N LYS A 161 -14.29 -32.69 21.39
CA LYS A 161 -15.43 -31.79 21.58
C LYS A 161 -15.80 -31.09 20.27
N ASP A 162 -14.80 -30.68 19.49
CA ASP A 162 -14.87 -30.08 18.13
C ASP A 162 -15.66 -28.79 17.98
N ARG A 163 -16.70 -28.54 18.78
CA ARG A 163 -17.56 -27.36 18.71
C ARG A 163 -18.13 -26.99 20.08
N ASP A 164 -18.79 -25.85 20.15
CA ASP A 164 -19.45 -25.36 21.36
C ASP A 164 -18.47 -25.28 22.54
N PHE A 165 -17.26 -24.79 22.26
CA PHE A 165 -16.25 -24.55 23.29
C PHE A 165 -16.77 -23.55 24.32
N THR A 166 -16.18 -23.56 25.51
CA THR A 166 -16.46 -22.63 26.61
C THR A 166 -15.25 -21.70 26.81
N GLU A 167 -15.40 -20.65 27.61
CA GLU A 167 -14.25 -19.79 27.97
C GLU A 167 -13.22 -20.55 28.82
N ASP A 168 -13.67 -21.51 29.65
CA ASP A 168 -12.79 -22.39 30.43
C ASP A 168 -11.95 -23.31 29.53
N ASP A 169 -12.49 -23.75 28.39
CA ASP A 169 -11.74 -24.56 27.41
C ASP A 169 -10.53 -23.80 26.83
N LYS A 170 -10.63 -22.47 26.69
CA LYS A 170 -9.50 -21.64 26.27
C LYS A 170 -8.37 -21.67 27.30
N ALA A 171 -8.71 -21.60 28.59
CA ALA A 171 -7.72 -21.63 29.66
C ALA A 171 -6.92 -22.94 29.63
N ILE A 172 -7.60 -24.07 29.44
CA ILE A 172 -6.97 -25.39 29.29
C ILE A 172 -5.96 -25.41 28.13
N LEU A 173 -6.37 -24.90 26.96
CA LEU A 173 -5.50 -24.83 25.78
C LEU A 173 -4.26 -23.96 26.01
N PHE A 174 -4.44 -22.77 26.56
CA PHE A 174 -3.34 -21.81 26.74
C PHE A 174 -2.40 -22.21 27.88
N GLU A 175 -2.89 -22.87 28.93
CA GLU A 175 -2.05 -23.47 29.96
C GLU A 175 -1.15 -24.56 29.36
N ALA A 176 -1.72 -25.47 28.56
CA ALA A 176 -0.95 -26.52 27.87
C ALA A 176 0.08 -25.94 26.88
N GLN A 177 -0.28 -24.89 26.12
CA GLN A 177 0.67 -24.20 25.24
C GLN A 177 1.82 -23.55 26.03
N LEU A 178 1.52 -22.91 27.15
CA LEU A 178 2.54 -22.27 28.00
C LEU A 178 3.50 -23.29 28.62
N GLU A 179 2.98 -24.41 29.13
CA GLU A 179 3.79 -25.54 29.61
C GLU A 179 4.73 -26.06 28.50
N ARG A 180 4.20 -26.19 27.27
CA ARG A 180 4.97 -26.64 26.11
C ARG A 180 6.08 -25.64 25.75
N ILE A 181 5.79 -24.35 25.67
CA ILE A 181 6.76 -23.28 25.40
C ILE A 181 7.91 -23.32 26.42
N ARG A 182 7.57 -23.41 27.72
CA ARG A 182 8.56 -23.52 28.82
C ARG A 182 9.45 -24.76 28.70
N SER A 183 9.01 -25.79 27.99
CA SER A 183 9.74 -27.05 27.82
C SER A 183 10.66 -27.08 26.59
N VAL A 184 10.56 -26.13 25.66
CA VAL A 184 11.37 -26.10 24.42
C VAL A 184 12.87 -26.05 24.70
N ILE A 185 13.34 -25.01 25.40
CA ILE A 185 14.77 -24.82 25.69
C ILE A 185 15.33 -25.97 26.57
N PRO A 186 14.65 -26.39 27.67
CA PRO A 186 15.08 -27.56 28.43
C PRO A 186 15.24 -28.81 27.58
N LYS A 187 14.38 -29.04 26.57
CA LYS A 187 14.45 -30.23 25.74
C LYS A 187 15.75 -30.29 24.91
N TYR A 188 16.15 -29.17 24.31
CA TYR A 188 17.43 -29.09 23.60
C TYR A 188 18.62 -29.32 24.53
N ARG A 189 18.59 -28.77 25.75
CA ARG A 189 19.64 -28.98 26.76
C ARG A 189 19.78 -30.45 27.15
N GLU A 190 18.65 -31.13 27.39
CA GLU A 190 18.62 -32.55 27.73
C GLU A 190 19.32 -33.41 26.66
N LEU A 191 19.01 -33.19 25.38
CA LEU A 191 19.63 -33.91 24.27
C LEU A 191 21.14 -33.65 24.16
N ALA A 192 21.56 -32.40 24.37
CA ALA A 192 22.95 -31.99 24.33
C ALA A 192 23.75 -32.55 25.51
N GLU A 193 23.14 -32.62 26.70
CA GLU A 193 23.76 -33.16 27.91
C GLU A 193 24.03 -34.67 27.79
N ARG A 194 23.12 -35.42 27.17
CA ARG A 194 23.32 -36.86 26.88
C ARG A 194 24.14 -37.15 25.62
N GLY A 195 24.61 -36.11 24.93
CA GLY A 195 25.48 -36.24 23.74
C GLY A 195 24.78 -36.76 22.49
N GLN A 196 23.45 -36.70 22.42
CA GLN A 196 22.69 -37.13 21.25
C GLN A 196 22.50 -36.00 20.23
N ALA A 197 22.49 -34.75 20.69
CA ALA A 197 22.42 -33.58 19.82
C ALA A 197 23.62 -32.63 20.01
N GLU A 198 24.12 -32.10 18.90
CA GLU A 198 24.96 -30.90 18.91
C GLU A 198 24.06 -29.66 18.78
N LEU A 199 24.35 -28.60 19.55
CA LEU A 199 23.63 -27.32 19.44
C LEU A 199 24.59 -26.26 18.87
N THR A 200 24.17 -25.61 17.80
CA THR A 200 24.88 -24.51 17.14
C THR A 200 24.04 -23.24 17.14
N PHE A 201 24.64 -22.12 16.73
CA PHE A 201 23.98 -20.83 16.74
C PHE A 201 24.19 -20.06 15.43
N SER A 202 23.40 -19.01 15.25
CA SER A 202 23.60 -17.95 14.27
C SER A 202 23.88 -16.62 14.98
N PRO A 203 24.39 -15.59 14.29
CA PRO A 203 24.49 -14.24 14.85
C PRO A 203 23.12 -13.73 15.34
N TYR A 204 23.10 -12.86 16.34
CA TYR A 204 21.95 -12.65 17.22
C TYR A 204 20.62 -12.41 16.52
N TYR A 205 20.53 -11.38 15.67
CA TYR A 205 19.33 -11.03 14.92
C TYR A 205 19.29 -11.64 13.51
N HIS A 206 20.12 -12.66 13.25
CA HIS A 206 20.19 -13.35 11.97
C HIS A 206 20.58 -12.47 10.74
N PRO A 207 21.52 -11.50 10.81
CA PRO A 207 21.97 -10.73 9.65
C PRO A 207 22.81 -11.51 8.63
N ILE A 208 22.79 -11.06 7.37
CA ILE A 208 23.67 -11.55 6.29
C ILE A 208 25.09 -10.99 6.49
N LEU A 209 25.92 -11.72 7.25
CA LEU A 209 27.25 -11.28 7.70
C LEU A 209 28.15 -10.70 6.59
N PRO A 210 28.24 -11.26 5.36
CA PRO A 210 29.04 -10.65 4.30
C PRO A 210 28.60 -9.21 3.96
N LEU A 211 27.30 -8.93 3.93
CA LEU A 211 26.77 -7.59 3.63
C LEU A 211 26.98 -6.61 4.77
N ILE A 212 26.92 -7.07 6.03
CA ILE A 212 27.24 -6.24 7.19
C ILE A 212 28.72 -5.86 7.20
N CYS A 213 29.61 -6.81 6.91
CA CYS A 213 31.04 -6.51 6.78
C CYS A 213 31.28 -5.47 5.68
N HIS A 214 30.70 -5.71 4.50
CA HIS A 214 30.75 -4.77 3.38
C HIS A 214 29.72 -5.14 2.29
N VAL A 215 28.82 -4.21 1.95
CA VAL A 215 27.81 -4.44 0.88
C VAL A 215 28.41 -4.74 -0.51
N ASP A 216 29.64 -4.29 -0.79
CA ASP A 216 30.34 -4.60 -2.03
C ASP A 216 30.65 -6.09 -2.20
N SER A 217 30.55 -6.89 -1.13
CA SER A 217 30.69 -8.34 -1.19
C SER A 217 29.66 -9.02 -2.11
N ALA A 218 28.52 -8.38 -2.38
CA ALA A 218 27.55 -8.85 -3.37
C ALA A 218 28.12 -8.90 -4.80
N ARG A 219 29.08 -8.02 -5.14
CA ARG A 219 29.72 -7.98 -6.46
C ARG A 219 30.57 -9.21 -6.75
N SER A 220 30.99 -9.96 -5.72
CA SER A 220 31.72 -11.22 -5.90
C SER A 220 30.86 -12.27 -6.60
N ALA A 221 29.55 -12.30 -6.34
CA ALA A 221 28.61 -13.21 -7.00
C ALA A 221 28.02 -12.62 -8.27
N ASN A 222 27.69 -11.32 -8.25
CA ASN A 222 27.10 -10.61 -9.38
C ASN A 222 27.83 -9.27 -9.62
N PRO A 223 28.85 -9.22 -10.50
CA PRO A 223 29.62 -8.01 -10.75
C PRO A 223 28.81 -6.82 -11.29
N GLN A 224 27.61 -7.06 -11.83
CA GLN A 224 26.74 -6.04 -12.41
C GLN A 224 25.65 -5.53 -11.44
N ILE A 225 25.62 -6.04 -10.20
CA ILE A 225 24.62 -5.63 -9.21
C ILE A 225 24.71 -4.13 -8.90
N GLN A 226 23.55 -3.47 -8.86
CA GLN A 226 23.44 -2.06 -8.48
C GLN A 226 23.46 -1.96 -6.95
N LEU A 227 24.43 -1.26 -6.38
CA LEU A 227 24.55 -1.12 -4.92
C LEU A 227 23.86 0.16 -4.42
N PRO A 228 23.55 0.24 -3.11
CA PRO A 228 23.08 1.48 -2.48
C PRO A 228 24.04 2.65 -2.71
N GLU A 229 23.51 3.88 -2.64
CA GLU A 229 24.32 5.10 -2.83
C GLU A 229 25.30 5.31 -1.67
N ARG A 230 24.89 4.95 -0.45
CA ARG A 230 25.72 4.96 0.75
C ARG A 230 26.42 3.62 0.91
N HIS A 231 27.74 3.66 1.05
CA HIS A 231 28.52 2.47 1.38
C HIS A 231 28.27 2.06 2.82
N PHE A 232 27.64 0.90 3.03
CA PHE A 232 27.51 0.26 4.33
C PHE A 232 28.63 -0.77 4.52
N SER A 233 29.50 -0.56 5.52
CA SER A 233 30.63 -1.44 5.81
C SER A 233 31.01 -1.36 7.29
N HIS A 234 30.45 -2.28 8.08
CA HIS A 234 30.54 -2.27 9.53
C HIS A 234 30.83 -3.66 10.07
N ARG A 235 32.08 -4.10 9.88
CA ARG A 235 32.57 -5.39 10.39
C ARG A 235 32.44 -5.51 11.91
N GLU A 236 32.51 -4.40 12.63
CA GLU A 236 32.29 -4.31 14.07
C GLU A 236 30.87 -4.72 14.48
N ASP A 237 29.85 -4.44 13.67
CA ASP A 237 28.46 -4.80 13.96
C ASP A 237 28.25 -6.31 13.74
N ALA A 238 28.86 -6.85 12.67
CA ALA A 238 28.91 -8.30 12.43
C ALA A 238 29.59 -9.06 13.59
N GLU A 239 30.71 -8.54 14.10
CA GLU A 239 31.38 -9.08 15.28
C GLU A 239 30.46 -9.02 16.51
N ARG A 240 29.82 -7.87 16.73
CA ARG A 240 28.91 -7.66 17.86
C ARG A 240 27.72 -8.61 17.84
N GLN A 241 27.13 -8.87 16.68
CA GLN A 241 26.03 -9.82 16.50
C GLN A 241 26.45 -11.26 16.85
N ILE A 242 27.69 -11.65 16.50
CA ILE A 242 28.26 -12.94 16.87
C ILE A 242 28.48 -13.02 18.39
N GLU A 243 29.10 -12.01 18.99
CA GLU A 243 29.36 -11.97 20.44
C GLU A 243 28.07 -12.04 21.27
N LEU A 244 27.08 -11.21 20.93
CA LEU A 244 25.77 -11.19 21.58
C LEU A 244 25.08 -12.55 21.42
N GLY A 245 25.13 -13.11 20.21
CA GLY A 245 24.53 -14.40 19.89
C GLY A 245 25.12 -15.53 20.75
N MET A 246 26.45 -15.63 20.80
CA MET A 246 27.15 -16.61 21.63
C MET A 246 26.85 -16.43 23.11
N GLY A 247 26.85 -15.19 23.60
CA GLY A 247 26.59 -14.89 25.02
C GLY A 247 25.17 -15.28 25.46
N LEU A 248 24.16 -14.98 24.63
CA LEU A 248 22.78 -15.40 24.89
C LEU A 248 22.63 -16.92 24.81
N PHE A 249 23.23 -17.54 23.80
CA PHE A 249 23.21 -18.99 23.62
C PHE A 249 23.80 -19.72 24.82
N GLU A 250 24.99 -19.30 25.29
CA GLU A 250 25.65 -19.88 26.45
C GLU A 250 24.83 -19.70 27.73
N ARG A 251 24.21 -18.53 27.94
CA ARG A 251 23.32 -18.29 29.08
C ARG A 251 22.12 -19.24 29.10
N MET A 252 21.48 -19.43 27.95
CA MET A 252 20.21 -20.16 27.86
C MET A 252 20.40 -21.68 27.82
N LEU A 253 21.42 -22.15 27.10
CA LEU A 253 21.67 -23.57 26.86
C LEU A 253 22.80 -24.14 27.71
N GLY A 254 23.55 -23.29 28.43
CA GLY A 254 24.59 -23.70 29.38
C GLY A 254 25.90 -24.17 28.73
N ARG A 255 26.08 -23.98 27.42
CA ARG A 255 27.27 -24.38 26.67
C ARG A 255 27.61 -23.36 25.60
N ARG A 256 28.91 -23.13 25.39
CA ARG A 256 29.40 -22.35 24.25
C ARG A 256 29.29 -23.19 22.97
N PRO A 257 28.71 -22.65 21.87
CA PRO A 257 28.59 -23.39 20.62
C PRO A 257 29.94 -23.54 19.92
N LYS A 258 30.15 -24.67 19.25
CA LYS A 258 31.36 -24.95 18.44
C LYS A 258 31.16 -24.63 16.97
N GLY A 259 29.95 -24.89 16.45
CA GLY A 259 29.56 -24.61 15.09
C GLY A 259 28.76 -23.31 14.96
N MET A 260 28.86 -22.66 13.80
CA MET A 260 28.00 -21.54 13.43
C MET A 260 27.26 -21.86 12.13
N TRP A 261 25.95 -21.63 12.13
CA TRP A 261 25.16 -21.49 10.91
C TRP A 261 25.11 -20.00 10.55
N PRO A 262 25.85 -19.53 9.54
CA PRO A 262 25.71 -18.18 9.05
C PRO A 262 24.29 -18.01 8.51
N SER A 263 23.65 -16.87 8.75
CA SER A 263 22.28 -16.62 8.27
C SER A 263 22.17 -16.93 6.79
N GLU A 264 21.19 -17.75 6.43
CA GLU A 264 20.95 -18.15 5.04
C GLU A 264 22.18 -18.82 4.41
N MET A 265 23.00 -19.48 5.24
CA MET A 265 24.27 -20.08 4.85
C MET A 265 25.21 -19.10 4.12
N ALA A 266 25.01 -17.80 4.33
CA ALA A 266 25.73 -16.74 3.67
C ALA A 266 27.15 -16.62 4.22
N VAL A 267 28.12 -16.96 3.38
CA VAL A 267 29.54 -16.93 3.72
C VAL A 267 30.30 -16.01 2.76
N GLY A 268 31.52 -15.67 3.17
CA GLY A 268 32.48 -14.92 2.39
C GLY A 268 33.79 -14.83 3.16
N GLU A 269 34.87 -14.45 2.50
CA GLU A 269 36.20 -14.48 3.12
C GLU A 269 36.31 -13.59 4.37
N ALA A 270 35.64 -12.44 4.38
CA ALA A 270 35.60 -11.52 5.52
C ALA A 270 34.97 -12.13 6.79
N VAL A 271 34.07 -13.11 6.61
CA VAL A 271 33.38 -13.78 7.74
C VAL A 271 34.31 -14.79 8.43
N ILE A 272 35.29 -15.36 7.71
CA ILE A 272 36.20 -16.37 8.27
C ILE A 272 37.05 -15.79 9.40
N GLY A 273 37.52 -14.55 9.26
CA GLY A 273 38.27 -13.86 10.32
C GLY A 273 37.40 -13.58 11.56
N LEU A 274 36.11 -13.28 11.38
CA LEU A 274 35.18 -13.11 12.50
C LEU A 274 34.93 -14.43 13.24
N ALA A 275 34.75 -15.52 12.49
CA ALA A 275 34.56 -16.85 13.06
C ALA A 275 35.77 -17.32 13.88
N GLU A 276 36.99 -17.07 13.39
CA GLU A 276 38.21 -17.40 14.13
C GLU A 276 38.35 -16.58 15.41
N LYS A 277 38.11 -15.26 15.35
CA LYS A 277 38.13 -14.38 16.52
C LYS A 277 37.13 -14.83 17.60
N ALA A 278 35.95 -15.29 17.18
CA ALA A 278 34.91 -15.84 18.05
C ALA A 278 35.21 -17.27 18.55
N LYS A 279 36.28 -17.91 18.04
CA LYS A 279 36.68 -19.30 18.32
C LYS A 279 35.62 -20.31 17.89
N ILE A 280 35.11 -20.16 16.67
CA ILE A 280 34.21 -21.11 16.03
C ILE A 280 35.04 -22.18 15.32
N ASP A 281 34.77 -23.45 15.65
CA ASP A 281 35.50 -24.60 15.13
C ASP A 281 35.08 -24.92 13.69
N TRP A 282 33.79 -24.76 13.38
CA TRP A 282 33.23 -25.07 12.08
C TRP A 282 32.05 -24.19 11.64
N MET A 283 31.88 -24.06 10.34
CA MET A 283 30.77 -23.36 9.68
C MET A 283 30.16 -24.21 8.56
N ILE A 284 28.94 -23.89 8.16
CA ILE A 284 28.22 -24.55 7.06
C ILE A 284 27.89 -23.56 5.93
N SER A 285 27.98 -24.03 4.69
CA SER A 285 27.40 -23.35 3.51
C SER A 285 26.84 -24.35 2.49
N ASP A 286 26.46 -23.92 1.30
CA ASP A 286 25.82 -24.76 0.28
C ASP A 286 26.80 -25.32 -0.77
N GLU A 287 26.46 -26.46 -1.39
CA GLU A 287 27.28 -27.06 -2.44
C GLU A 287 27.56 -26.14 -3.63
N GLU A 288 26.64 -25.22 -3.98
CA GLU A 288 26.89 -24.27 -5.07
C GLU A 288 27.99 -23.25 -4.70
N VAL A 289 28.06 -22.85 -3.42
CA VAL A 289 29.16 -22.01 -2.91
C VAL A 289 30.48 -22.77 -2.98
N LEU A 290 30.49 -24.05 -2.59
CA LEU A 290 31.67 -24.90 -2.75
C LEU A 290 32.07 -25.02 -4.23
N ALA A 291 31.12 -25.29 -5.12
CA ALA A 291 31.39 -25.45 -6.55
C ALA A 291 32.07 -24.22 -7.16
N ARG A 292 31.66 -23.01 -6.75
CA ARG A 292 32.30 -21.74 -7.19
C ARG A 292 33.61 -21.42 -6.49
N SER A 293 33.90 -22.09 -5.37
CA SER A 293 35.13 -21.90 -4.61
C SER A 293 36.30 -22.76 -5.11
N LEU A 294 36.05 -23.71 -6.00
CA LEU A 294 37.06 -24.64 -6.52
C LEU A 294 37.66 -24.15 -7.85
N GLU A 295 38.96 -24.39 -8.06
CA GLU A 295 39.68 -24.02 -9.29
C GLU A 295 39.49 -25.04 -10.44
N GLY A 296 38.40 -25.82 -10.45
CA GLY A 296 38.16 -26.92 -11.40
C GLY A 296 36.69 -27.34 -11.51
N GLN A 297 36.42 -28.42 -12.25
CA GLN A 297 35.06 -28.96 -12.37
C GLN A 297 34.59 -29.56 -11.04
N PHE A 298 33.42 -29.14 -10.58
CA PHE A 298 32.79 -29.68 -9.37
C PHE A 298 32.28 -31.10 -9.60
N ASN A 299 32.70 -32.03 -8.75
CA ASN A 299 32.19 -33.39 -8.68
C ASN A 299 31.78 -33.70 -7.23
N ARG A 300 30.51 -34.09 -7.01
CA ARG A 300 29.97 -34.37 -5.66
C ARG A 300 30.76 -35.46 -4.94
N ASP A 301 31.07 -36.56 -5.62
CA ASP A 301 31.74 -37.71 -5.03
C ASP A 301 33.21 -37.43 -4.69
N GLU A 302 33.83 -36.42 -5.30
CA GLU A 302 35.20 -36.01 -5.01
C GLU A 302 35.28 -34.84 -4.03
N ASN A 303 34.30 -33.93 -4.07
CA ASN A 303 34.40 -32.63 -3.41
C ASN A 303 33.41 -32.45 -2.25
N LEU A 304 32.14 -32.85 -2.39
CA LEU A 304 31.07 -32.42 -1.48
C LEU A 304 31.15 -33.11 -0.11
N TYR A 305 31.33 -34.43 -0.09
CA TYR A 305 31.22 -35.23 1.14
C TYR A 305 32.49 -35.22 2.01
N GLN A 306 33.41 -34.28 1.80
CA GLN A 306 34.62 -34.11 2.59
C GLN A 306 34.73 -32.68 3.11
N PRO A 307 34.84 -32.48 4.44
CA PRO A 307 35.04 -31.17 5.04
C PRO A 307 36.27 -30.45 4.46
N LYS A 308 36.17 -29.14 4.31
CA LYS A 308 37.26 -28.27 3.83
C LYS A 308 37.82 -27.46 4.97
N ARG A 309 39.08 -27.05 4.84
CA ARG A 309 39.71 -26.08 5.73
C ARG A 309 39.85 -24.76 4.97
N VAL A 310 39.38 -23.66 5.54
CA VAL A 310 39.54 -22.31 4.97
C VAL A 310 40.44 -21.51 5.89
N ALA A 311 41.53 -20.94 5.35
CA ALA A 311 42.49 -20.13 6.12
C ALA A 311 42.48 -18.67 5.66
N ARG A 312 42.23 -17.74 6.58
CA ARG A 312 42.21 -16.28 6.36
C ARG A 312 42.70 -15.56 7.61
N GLU A 313 43.34 -14.41 7.43
CA GLU A 313 43.80 -13.51 8.52
C GLU A 313 44.66 -14.18 9.62
N GLY A 314 45.38 -15.25 9.29
CA GLY A 314 46.21 -15.99 10.25
C GLY A 314 45.47 -17.10 11.03
N GLY A 315 44.16 -17.23 10.83
CA GLY A 315 43.28 -18.24 11.39
C GLY A 315 42.80 -19.28 10.38
N ALA A 316 42.16 -20.35 10.85
CA ALA A 316 41.50 -21.33 9.98
C ALA A 316 40.23 -21.91 10.61
N VAL A 317 39.19 -22.10 9.81
CA VAL A 317 37.89 -22.67 10.22
C VAL A 317 37.57 -23.88 9.33
N SER A 318 36.92 -24.90 9.91
CA SER A 318 36.43 -26.05 9.16
C SER A 318 35.10 -25.70 8.48
N MET A 319 34.96 -26.02 7.20
CA MET A 319 33.73 -25.81 6.43
C MET A 319 33.13 -27.16 6.05
N VAL A 320 31.83 -27.32 6.31
CA VAL A 320 31.02 -28.38 5.72
C VAL A 320 30.03 -27.77 4.73
N PHE A 321 29.62 -28.56 3.74
CA PHE A 321 28.73 -28.07 2.69
C PHE A 321 27.50 -28.95 2.60
N ARG A 322 26.33 -28.30 2.55
CA ARG A 322 25.01 -28.91 2.43
C ARG A 322 24.90 -29.65 1.10
N ASP A 323 24.38 -30.88 1.15
CA ASP A 323 23.88 -31.56 -0.03
C ASP A 323 22.52 -30.96 -0.40
N SER A 324 22.52 -30.08 -1.40
CA SER A 324 21.30 -29.38 -1.81
C SER A 324 20.24 -30.35 -2.35
N GLN A 325 20.65 -31.45 -2.99
CA GLN A 325 19.71 -32.41 -3.56
C GLN A 325 18.95 -33.16 -2.49
N LEU A 326 19.66 -33.70 -1.48
CA LEU A 326 19.02 -34.39 -0.36
C LEU A 326 18.18 -33.44 0.50
N SER A 327 18.66 -32.23 0.71
CA SER A 327 17.96 -31.24 1.54
C SER A 327 16.71 -30.69 0.85
N ASN A 328 16.78 -30.40 -0.46
CA ASN A 328 15.66 -29.85 -1.22
C ASN A 328 14.52 -30.86 -1.40
N VAL A 329 14.80 -32.16 -1.57
CA VAL A 329 13.71 -33.15 -1.69
C VAL A 329 12.86 -33.22 -0.42
N ILE A 330 13.48 -33.08 0.77
CA ILE A 330 12.76 -33.00 2.05
C ILE A 330 11.95 -31.70 2.13
N GLY A 331 12.55 -30.57 1.76
CA GLY A 331 11.91 -29.25 1.86
C GLY A 331 10.76 -29.03 0.87
N PHE A 332 10.85 -29.57 -0.36
CA PHE A 332 10.00 -29.12 -1.47
C PHE A 332 9.26 -30.23 -2.23
N ASP A 333 9.78 -31.46 -2.25
CA ASP A 333 9.26 -32.51 -3.13
C ASP A 333 8.47 -33.59 -2.38
N TYR A 334 9.02 -34.09 -1.28
CA TYR A 334 8.46 -35.21 -0.51
C TYR A 334 7.11 -34.92 0.15
N GLN A 335 6.75 -33.65 0.32
CA GLN A 335 5.39 -33.23 0.72
C GLN A 335 4.29 -33.75 -0.24
N ARG A 336 4.64 -34.16 -1.46
CA ARG A 336 3.70 -34.73 -2.46
C ARG A 336 3.70 -36.27 -2.49
N MET A 337 4.46 -36.92 -1.61
CA MET A 337 4.61 -38.37 -1.55
C MET A 337 4.02 -38.94 -0.25
N SER A 338 3.80 -40.25 -0.22
CA SER A 338 3.54 -40.92 1.06
C SER A 338 4.79 -40.86 1.94
N SER A 339 4.62 -40.71 3.26
CA SER A 339 5.73 -40.62 4.21
C SER A 339 6.70 -41.81 4.12
N LEU A 340 6.19 -43.02 3.85
CA LEU A 340 7.00 -44.22 3.72
C LEU A 340 7.79 -44.26 2.40
N ASP A 341 7.20 -43.82 1.29
CA ASP A 341 7.91 -43.79 0.00
C ASP A 341 8.97 -42.69 -0.03
N ALA A 342 8.67 -41.53 0.58
CA ALA A 342 9.65 -40.46 0.78
C ALA A 342 10.85 -40.94 1.61
N ALA A 343 10.60 -41.61 2.75
CA ALA A 343 11.67 -42.18 3.58
C ALA A 343 12.49 -43.22 2.81
N ARG A 344 11.83 -44.11 2.07
CA ARG A 344 12.50 -45.13 1.24
C ARG A 344 13.38 -44.50 0.15
N ASP A 345 12.91 -43.45 -0.51
CA ASP A 345 13.69 -42.74 -1.52
C ASP A 345 14.92 -42.06 -0.91
N LEU A 346 14.76 -41.38 0.24
CA LEU A 346 15.87 -40.74 0.95
C LEU A 346 16.95 -41.76 1.33
N MET A 347 16.53 -42.86 1.96
CA MET A 347 17.45 -43.95 2.33
C MET A 347 18.09 -44.61 1.12
N GLY A 348 17.36 -44.71 0.00
CA GLY A 348 17.90 -45.15 -1.28
C GLY A 348 18.98 -44.21 -1.83
N ARG A 349 18.80 -42.88 -1.73
CA ARG A 349 19.80 -41.89 -2.13
C ARG A 349 21.06 -41.97 -1.27
N LEU A 350 20.90 -42.07 0.05
CA LEU A 350 22.03 -42.22 0.97
C LEU A 350 22.83 -43.50 0.71
N ARG A 351 22.16 -44.64 0.43
CA ARG A 351 22.86 -45.88 0.07
C ARG A 351 23.65 -45.75 -1.23
N ARG A 352 23.14 -45.01 -2.23
CA ARG A 352 23.90 -44.74 -3.47
C ARG A 352 25.17 -43.93 -3.20
N ILE A 353 25.13 -42.96 -2.29
CA ILE A 353 26.31 -42.20 -1.86
C ILE A 353 27.32 -43.12 -1.15
N ARG A 354 26.84 -44.00 -0.27
CA ARG A 354 27.67 -45.02 0.38
C ARG A 354 28.35 -45.95 -0.64
N ASP A 355 27.64 -46.34 -1.69
CA ASP A 355 28.16 -47.29 -2.68
C ASP A 355 29.33 -46.68 -3.50
N VAL A 356 29.40 -45.35 -3.66
CA VAL A 356 30.50 -44.63 -4.33
C VAL A 356 31.60 -44.14 -3.38
N GLN A 357 31.41 -44.24 -2.06
CA GLN A 357 32.36 -43.79 -1.03
C GLN A 357 33.71 -44.49 -1.12
N GLY A 358 33.72 -45.80 -1.42
CA GLY A 358 34.93 -46.62 -1.42
C GLY A 358 35.56 -46.70 -0.02
N ASP A 359 36.86 -46.41 0.08
CA ASP A 359 37.61 -46.42 1.36
C ASP A 359 37.62 -45.08 2.11
N ARG A 360 37.03 -44.03 1.50
CA ARG A 360 36.96 -42.67 2.07
C ARG A 360 35.95 -42.62 3.21
N ASP A 361 36.07 -41.65 4.11
CA ASP A 361 35.07 -41.38 5.14
C ASP A 361 34.22 -40.20 4.67
N PHE A 362 33.01 -40.48 4.19
CA PHE A 362 32.09 -39.46 3.65
C PHE A 362 31.17 -38.94 4.75
N LEU A 363 30.95 -37.62 4.73
CA LEU A 363 29.93 -36.93 5.49
C LEU A 363 28.89 -36.34 4.54
N ALA A 364 27.69 -36.92 4.49
CA ALA A 364 26.54 -36.34 3.82
C ALA A 364 25.82 -35.38 4.78
N VAL A 365 25.73 -34.10 4.42
CA VAL A 365 25.13 -33.06 5.25
C VAL A 365 23.75 -32.71 4.70
N ILE A 366 22.71 -33.04 5.46
CA ILE A 366 21.32 -32.67 5.17
C ILE A 366 20.98 -31.48 6.05
N ALA A 367 20.76 -30.31 5.45
CA ALA A 367 20.62 -29.07 6.18
C ALA A 367 19.51 -28.19 5.59
N LEU A 368 18.57 -27.77 6.43
CA LEU A 368 17.42 -26.95 6.06
C LEU A 368 16.71 -26.42 7.31
N ASP A 369 15.80 -25.47 7.11
CA ASP A 369 14.92 -24.97 8.16
C ASP A 369 14.08 -26.09 8.77
N GLY A 370 14.07 -26.15 10.09
CA GLY A 370 13.42 -27.16 10.89
C GLY A 370 11.95 -26.89 11.17
N GLU A 371 11.40 -25.74 10.80
CA GLU A 371 9.99 -25.41 11.02
C GLU A 371 9.14 -25.36 9.73
N ASN A 372 9.73 -25.07 8.57
CA ASN A 372 8.98 -24.64 7.38
C ASN A 372 8.36 -25.78 6.57
N ALA A 373 9.03 -26.93 6.44
CA ALA A 373 8.57 -28.00 5.53
C ALA A 373 7.32 -28.74 6.01
N TRP A 374 7.11 -28.82 7.33
CA TRP A 374 6.26 -29.87 7.91
C TRP A 374 4.77 -29.66 7.74
N GLU A 375 4.29 -28.42 7.62
CA GLU A 375 2.87 -28.13 7.50
C GLU A 375 2.21 -28.65 6.22
N PHE A 376 3.03 -29.01 5.23
CA PHE A 376 2.59 -29.63 3.98
C PHE A 376 2.63 -31.16 4.01
N TYR A 377 3.17 -31.75 5.09
CA TYR A 377 3.15 -33.19 5.30
C TYR A 377 1.93 -33.60 6.11
N PRO A 378 1.36 -34.79 5.85
CA PRO A 378 0.42 -35.40 6.78
C PRO A 378 1.02 -35.47 8.19
N ARG A 379 0.19 -35.11 9.20
CA ARG A 379 0.57 -35.09 10.62
C ARG A 379 1.88 -34.35 10.90
N ASP A 380 2.08 -33.22 10.21
CA ASP A 380 3.24 -32.36 10.39
C ASP A 380 4.59 -33.08 10.28
N GLY A 381 4.70 -34.00 9.32
CA GLY A 381 5.95 -34.71 9.03
C GLY A 381 6.34 -35.78 10.06
N HIS A 382 5.55 -35.99 11.11
CA HIS A 382 5.82 -36.97 12.15
C HIS A 382 6.04 -38.37 11.59
N ASP A 383 5.15 -38.82 10.70
CA ASP A 383 5.22 -40.16 10.12
C ASP A 383 6.45 -40.34 9.21
N PHE A 384 6.87 -39.28 8.51
CA PHE A 384 8.08 -39.30 7.66
C PHE A 384 9.35 -39.37 8.52
N LEU A 385 9.48 -38.50 9.52
CA LEU A 385 10.64 -38.48 10.40
C LEU A 385 10.77 -39.80 11.18
N ASN A 386 9.67 -40.35 11.70
CA ASN A 386 9.68 -41.66 12.33
C ASN A 386 10.11 -42.78 11.38
N ALA A 387 9.64 -42.77 10.13
CA ALA A 387 10.04 -43.77 9.15
C ALA A 387 11.55 -43.71 8.87
N VAL A 388 12.10 -42.51 8.66
CA VAL A 388 13.54 -42.28 8.47
C VAL A 388 14.34 -42.70 9.70
N TYR A 389 13.95 -42.26 10.90
CA TYR A 389 14.68 -42.55 12.13
C TYR A 389 14.59 -44.03 12.54
N THR A 390 13.48 -44.71 12.25
CA THR A 390 13.36 -46.16 12.47
C THR A 390 14.33 -46.94 11.58
N GLU A 391 14.47 -46.53 10.31
CA GLU A 391 15.41 -47.17 9.40
C GLU A 391 16.88 -46.90 9.81
N LEU A 392 17.18 -45.69 10.29
CA LEU A 392 18.51 -45.32 10.79
C LEU A 392 18.87 -45.99 12.13
N GLU A 393 17.92 -46.17 13.04
CA GLU A 393 18.12 -46.83 14.35
C GLU A 393 18.40 -48.33 14.20
N SER A 394 17.78 -48.96 13.20
CA SER A 394 17.91 -50.40 12.92
C SER A 394 19.04 -50.73 11.94
N GLY A 395 19.42 -49.80 11.07
CA GLY A 395 20.52 -49.93 10.13
C GLY A 395 21.90 -49.81 10.78
N SER A 396 22.92 -50.35 10.10
CA SER A 396 24.34 -50.16 10.47
C SER A 396 25.18 -49.64 9.31
N ASP A 397 24.57 -49.45 8.14
CA ASP A 397 25.23 -49.01 6.93
C ASP A 397 25.24 -47.49 6.73
N ILE A 398 24.32 -46.80 7.38
CA ILE A 398 24.26 -45.35 7.46
C ILE A 398 24.24 -45.01 8.94
N VAL A 399 25.19 -44.17 9.38
CA VAL A 399 25.33 -43.79 10.78
C VAL A 399 25.17 -42.29 10.88
N THR A 400 24.24 -41.85 11.71
CA THR A 400 24.09 -40.42 11.99
C THR A 400 25.16 -39.92 12.95
N THR A 401 25.70 -38.74 12.69
CA THR A 401 26.72 -38.08 13.52
C THR A 401 26.38 -36.61 13.72
N THR A 402 26.97 -35.99 14.73
CA THR A 402 27.09 -34.54 14.79
C THR A 402 28.26 -34.08 13.91
N VAL A 403 28.27 -32.81 13.51
CA VAL A 403 29.36 -32.28 12.67
C VAL A 403 30.66 -32.23 13.47
N SER A 404 30.60 -31.79 14.74
CA SER A 404 31.76 -31.77 15.63
C SER A 404 32.36 -33.15 15.86
N ASP A 405 31.54 -34.18 16.09
CA ASP A 405 32.04 -35.55 16.31
C ASP A 405 32.76 -36.08 15.07
N PHE A 406 32.19 -35.85 13.87
CA PHE A 406 32.83 -36.25 12.62
C PHE A 406 34.16 -35.53 12.39
N LEU A 407 34.21 -34.20 12.61
CA LEU A 407 35.43 -33.42 12.43
C LEU A 407 36.53 -33.78 13.43
N ALA A 408 36.18 -34.23 14.63
CA ALA A 408 37.15 -34.69 15.63
C ALA A 408 37.84 -35.99 15.21
N GLU A 409 37.11 -36.90 14.56
CA GLU A 409 37.65 -38.17 14.06
C GLU A 409 38.28 -38.03 12.65
N HIS A 410 37.76 -37.12 11.84
CA HIS A 410 38.12 -36.91 10.44
C HIS A 410 38.43 -35.43 10.14
N PRO A 411 39.56 -34.89 10.63
CA PRO A 411 39.91 -33.49 10.43
C PRO A 411 40.11 -33.15 8.94
N PRO A 412 39.70 -31.94 8.48
CA PRO A 412 39.73 -31.57 7.07
C PRO A 412 41.16 -31.56 6.53
N GLN A 413 41.40 -32.39 5.51
CA GLN A 413 42.71 -32.49 4.84
C GLN A 413 42.85 -31.51 3.66
N GLN A 414 41.73 -31.08 3.08
CA GLN A 414 41.72 -30.24 1.88
C GLN A 414 41.63 -28.76 2.25
N LEU A 415 42.65 -27.98 1.85
CA LEU A 415 42.66 -26.53 1.97
C LEU A 415 41.87 -25.93 0.80
N LEU A 416 40.94 -25.04 1.11
CA LEU A 416 40.23 -24.24 0.13
C LEU A 416 40.90 -22.86 0.03
N HIS A 417 41.54 -22.59 -1.11
CA HIS A 417 42.34 -21.38 -1.30
C HIS A 417 41.51 -20.11 -1.44
N HIS A 418 40.28 -20.21 -1.93
CA HIS A 418 39.31 -19.14 -2.12
C HIS A 418 37.95 -19.61 -1.64
N LEU A 419 37.22 -18.77 -0.90
CA LEU A 419 35.82 -19.04 -0.56
C LEU A 419 34.93 -18.04 -1.29
N HIS A 420 34.10 -18.56 -2.19
CA HIS A 420 33.12 -17.77 -2.92
C HIS A 420 32.13 -17.11 -1.94
N THR A 421 31.86 -15.83 -2.15
CA THR A 421 30.86 -15.11 -1.34
C THR A 421 29.46 -15.39 -1.88
N GLY A 422 28.58 -15.95 -1.05
CA GLY A 422 27.21 -16.27 -1.44
C GLY A 422 26.43 -17.00 -0.36
N SER A 423 25.14 -17.18 -0.60
CA SER A 423 24.19 -17.91 0.25
C SER A 423 23.81 -19.28 -0.34
N TRP A 424 22.92 -20.02 0.33
CA TRP A 424 22.34 -21.23 -0.26
C TRP A 424 21.45 -20.95 -1.50
N ILE A 425 21.08 -19.70 -1.75
CA ILE A 425 20.30 -19.30 -2.92
C ILE A 425 21.25 -18.88 -4.04
N GLY A 426 21.45 -19.77 -5.01
CA GLY A 426 22.16 -19.46 -6.26
C GLY A 426 23.63 -19.09 -6.07
N ALA A 427 24.22 -19.42 -4.92
CA ALA A 427 25.53 -18.93 -4.47
C ALA A 427 25.69 -17.41 -4.66
N SER A 428 24.63 -16.66 -4.32
CA SER A 428 24.56 -15.20 -4.48
C SER A 428 23.98 -14.51 -3.23
N LEU A 429 24.08 -13.18 -3.20
CA LEU A 429 23.48 -12.30 -2.19
C LEU A 429 22.37 -11.40 -2.76
N ASP A 430 22.02 -11.55 -4.04
CA ASP A 430 21.03 -10.73 -4.76
C ASP A 430 19.62 -10.75 -4.15
N THR A 431 19.34 -11.74 -3.29
CA THR A 431 18.08 -11.79 -2.54
C THR A 431 17.94 -10.60 -1.58
N TRP A 432 19.03 -10.12 -0.97
CA TRP A 432 19.01 -9.11 0.11
C TRP A 432 19.50 -7.73 -0.30
N ILE A 433 19.98 -7.57 -1.53
CA ILE A 433 20.55 -6.32 -2.04
C ILE A 433 20.46 -6.29 -3.57
N GLY A 434 20.50 -5.11 -4.18
CA GLY A 434 20.54 -4.98 -5.65
C GLY A 434 19.27 -4.39 -6.25
N ASP A 435 18.11 -4.66 -5.65
CA ASP A 435 16.85 -4.06 -6.06
C ASP A 435 16.75 -2.60 -5.57
N PRO A 436 16.07 -1.70 -6.31
CA PRO A 436 15.98 -0.29 -5.92
C PRO A 436 15.44 -0.07 -4.51
N GLU A 437 14.43 -0.84 -4.11
CA GLU A 437 13.85 -0.81 -2.78
C GLU A 437 14.87 -1.25 -1.73
N HIS A 438 15.63 -2.34 -1.98
CA HIS A 438 16.70 -2.78 -1.09
C HIS A 438 17.76 -1.72 -0.90
N ASN A 439 18.16 -1.07 -1.99
CA ASN A 439 19.18 -0.03 -1.96
C ASN A 439 18.71 1.17 -1.13
N VAL A 440 17.44 1.58 -1.27
CA VAL A 440 16.85 2.62 -0.41
C VAL A 440 16.82 2.21 1.06
N ALA A 441 16.47 0.96 1.37
CA ALA A 441 16.49 0.46 2.75
C ALA A 441 17.91 0.45 3.35
N TRP A 442 18.90 0.00 2.59
CA TRP A 442 20.31 0.08 2.99
C TRP A 442 20.77 1.54 3.19
N ASP A 443 20.35 2.48 2.33
CA ASP A 443 20.67 3.91 2.48
C ASP A 443 20.02 4.54 3.73
N LEU A 444 18.82 4.10 4.10
CA LEU A 444 18.14 4.55 5.32
C LEU A 444 18.79 3.98 6.58
N LEU A 445 19.18 2.72 6.54
CA LEU A 445 19.92 2.06 7.61
C LEU A 445 21.29 2.72 7.81
N ALA A 446 22.06 2.92 6.72
CA ALA A 446 23.36 3.59 6.75
C ALA A 446 23.26 4.99 7.34
N GLU A 447 22.34 5.83 6.86
CA GLU A 447 22.17 7.19 7.40
C GLU A 447 21.82 7.17 8.90
N THR A 448 20.90 6.31 9.32
CA THR A 448 20.43 6.26 10.71
C THR A 448 21.54 5.79 11.64
N ARG A 449 22.32 4.81 11.20
CA ARG A 449 23.50 4.33 11.92
C ARG A 449 24.59 5.40 12.02
N ASP A 450 24.98 6.01 10.90
CA ASP A 450 25.99 7.08 10.85
C ASP A 450 25.62 8.23 11.80
N TRP A 451 24.33 8.59 11.81
CA TRP A 451 23.80 9.58 12.71
C TRP A 451 23.93 9.16 14.18
N LEU A 452 23.57 7.92 14.52
CA LEU A 452 23.68 7.39 15.89
C LEU A 452 25.13 7.34 16.37
N ASP A 453 26.07 6.93 15.51
CA ASP A 453 27.50 6.93 15.84
C ASP A 453 27.99 8.36 16.16
N ALA A 454 27.67 9.32 15.29
CA ALA A 454 28.02 10.72 15.51
C ALA A 454 27.42 11.29 16.81
N GLN A 455 26.19 10.92 17.17
CA GLN A 455 25.58 11.33 18.45
C GLN A 455 26.24 10.65 19.65
N SER A 456 26.54 9.35 19.55
CA SER A 456 27.15 8.56 20.62
C SER A 456 28.53 9.10 21.01
N GLN A 457 29.31 9.56 20.04
CA GLN A 457 30.62 10.19 20.27
C GLN A 457 30.51 11.55 21.00
N GLN A 458 29.44 12.29 20.77
CA GLN A 458 29.21 13.61 21.40
C GLN A 458 28.59 13.51 22.81
N ARG A 459 27.85 12.42 23.11
CA ARG A 459 27.10 12.24 24.37
C ARG A 459 27.37 10.90 25.06
N PRO A 460 28.63 10.60 25.47
CA PRO A 460 28.98 9.31 26.08
C PRO A 460 28.33 9.02 27.45
N LYS A 461 27.59 9.96 28.05
CA LYS A 461 26.93 9.82 29.37
C LYS A 461 25.51 9.24 29.31
N GLU A 462 24.89 9.10 28.14
CA GLU A 462 23.54 8.53 27.94
C GLU A 462 23.58 7.01 27.65
N SER A 463 24.40 6.26 28.39
CA SER A 463 24.83 4.91 27.99
C SER A 463 23.71 3.87 27.83
N GLN A 464 22.62 3.99 28.59
CA GLN A 464 21.52 3.01 28.53
C GLN A 464 20.59 3.27 27.33
N GLN A 465 20.25 4.53 27.04
CA GLN A 465 19.44 4.88 25.88
C GLN A 465 20.22 4.65 24.58
N ALA A 466 21.50 5.01 24.56
CA ALA A 466 22.39 4.72 23.44
C ALA A 466 22.49 3.20 23.19
N ALA A 467 22.60 2.37 24.24
CA ALA A 467 22.61 0.92 24.08
C ALA A 467 21.30 0.37 23.50
N LEU A 468 20.15 0.93 23.88
CA LEU A 468 18.86 0.58 23.27
C LEU A 468 18.78 1.03 21.81
N ALA A 469 19.29 2.21 21.48
CA ALA A 469 19.33 2.71 20.11
C ALA A 469 20.25 1.86 19.21
N TRP A 470 21.42 1.43 19.71
CA TRP A 470 22.29 0.50 18.99
C TRP A 470 21.64 -0.87 18.80
N ARG A 471 20.85 -1.33 19.77
CA ARG A 471 20.05 -2.56 19.61
C ARG A 471 19.04 -2.45 18.47
N GLU A 472 18.38 -1.31 18.30
CA GLU A 472 17.47 -1.07 17.16
C GLU A 472 18.19 -1.17 15.81
N ILE A 473 19.44 -0.69 15.71
CA ILE A 473 20.29 -0.86 14.52
C ILE A 473 20.55 -2.35 14.24
N LEU A 474 20.99 -3.10 15.24
CA LEU A 474 21.28 -4.53 15.10
C LEU A 474 20.03 -5.35 14.71
N ILE A 475 18.84 -4.94 15.17
CA ILE A 475 17.56 -5.52 14.71
C ILE A 475 17.35 -5.25 13.22
N THR A 476 17.55 -4.02 12.77
CA THR A 476 17.33 -3.64 11.36
C THR A 476 18.33 -4.28 10.38
N GLU A 477 19.57 -4.52 10.81
CA GLU A 477 20.57 -5.27 10.05
C GLU A 477 20.18 -6.74 9.82
N GLY A 478 19.47 -7.32 10.79
CA GLY A 478 18.94 -8.68 10.74
C GLY A 478 17.50 -8.78 10.25
N SER A 479 16.97 -7.71 9.67
CA SER A 479 15.56 -7.64 9.32
C SER A 479 15.21 -8.53 8.13
N ASP A 480 14.24 -9.42 8.34
CA ASP A 480 13.59 -10.22 7.29
C ASP A 480 12.90 -9.36 6.20
N TRP A 481 12.81 -8.04 6.38
CA TRP A 481 12.47 -7.11 5.31
C TRP A 481 13.34 -7.39 4.06
N PHE A 482 14.65 -7.56 4.21
CA PHE A 482 15.54 -7.83 3.06
C PHE A 482 15.33 -9.21 2.42
N TRP A 483 14.60 -10.13 3.06
CA TRP A 483 14.27 -11.44 2.51
C TRP A 483 12.92 -11.46 1.79
N TRP A 484 11.89 -10.91 2.44
CA TRP A 484 10.52 -10.92 1.93
C TRP A 484 10.29 -9.94 0.79
N PHE A 485 11.13 -8.92 0.68
CA PHE A 485 11.05 -7.95 -0.39
C PHE A 485 12.02 -8.27 -1.51
N SER A 486 11.55 -8.04 -2.72
CA SER A 486 12.33 -7.84 -3.94
C SER A 486 11.30 -7.59 -5.06
N ARG A 487 11.77 -7.32 -6.27
CA ARG A 487 10.92 -7.39 -7.47
C ARG A 487 10.40 -8.81 -7.76
N LYS A 488 10.94 -9.83 -7.08
CA LYS A 488 10.71 -11.26 -7.34
C LYS A 488 9.91 -11.97 -6.23
N HIS A 489 9.67 -11.31 -5.09
CA HIS A 489 9.02 -11.90 -3.91
C HIS A 489 7.95 -10.94 -3.35
N ASP A 490 6.86 -11.52 -2.82
CA ASP A 490 5.75 -10.83 -2.15
C ASP A 490 5.32 -11.68 -0.96
N SER A 491 5.21 -11.06 0.21
CA SER A 491 4.86 -11.75 1.46
C SER A 491 3.36 -11.81 1.73
N GLY A 492 2.55 -11.05 0.98
CA GLY A 492 1.13 -10.78 1.28
C GLY A 492 0.92 -9.86 2.50
N MET A 493 2.00 -9.46 3.17
CA MET A 493 2.05 -8.63 4.39
C MET A 493 3.00 -7.44 4.23
N ASP A 494 3.28 -7.08 2.98
CA ASP A 494 4.34 -6.15 2.59
C ASP A 494 4.36 -4.82 3.38
N PRO A 495 3.21 -4.14 3.60
CA PRO A 495 3.17 -2.88 4.35
C PRO A 495 3.56 -3.04 5.83
N ILE A 496 3.31 -4.22 6.41
CA ILE A 496 3.55 -4.48 7.83
C ILE A 496 5.04 -4.58 8.09
N TRP A 497 5.76 -5.35 7.27
CA TRP A 497 7.21 -5.46 7.38
C TRP A 497 7.92 -4.14 7.04
N ASP A 498 7.45 -3.41 6.01
CA ASP A 498 7.98 -2.08 5.66
C ASP A 498 7.83 -1.10 6.82
N ASN A 499 6.66 -1.09 7.47
CA ASN A 499 6.46 -0.26 8.65
C ASN A 499 7.30 -0.73 9.84
N GLN A 500 7.49 -2.03 10.05
CA GLN A 500 8.31 -2.56 11.15
C GLN A 500 9.78 -2.18 10.97
N PHE A 501 10.34 -2.36 9.77
CA PHE A 501 11.72 -1.95 9.46
C PHE A 501 11.93 -0.45 9.74
N ARG A 502 11.03 0.40 9.22
CA ARG A 502 11.09 1.85 9.45
C ARG A 502 10.79 2.24 10.90
N LEU A 503 9.99 1.47 11.64
CA LEU A 503 9.73 1.70 13.06
C LEU A 503 11.01 1.59 13.88
N HIS A 504 11.79 0.52 13.70
CA HIS A 504 13.07 0.35 14.39
C HIS A 504 14.04 1.50 14.08
N LEU A 505 14.15 1.93 12.82
CA LEU A 505 14.94 3.12 12.45
C LEU A 505 14.43 4.41 13.13
N ARG A 506 13.10 4.62 13.24
CA ARG A 506 12.53 5.76 13.95
C ARG A 506 12.77 5.69 15.46
N ASN A 507 12.76 4.49 16.04
CA ASN A 507 13.01 4.27 17.45
C ASN A 507 14.41 4.72 17.84
N VAL A 508 15.43 4.55 16.97
CA VAL A 508 16.79 5.09 17.17
C VAL A 508 16.75 6.59 17.50
N TYR A 509 16.08 7.40 16.67
CA TYR A 509 15.97 8.84 16.91
C TYR A 509 15.18 9.16 18.17
N LYS A 510 14.06 8.46 18.38
CA LYS A 510 13.19 8.66 19.55
C LYS A 510 13.92 8.36 20.87
N LEU A 511 14.67 7.26 20.93
CA LEU A 511 15.47 6.86 22.10
C LEU A 511 16.57 7.88 22.41
N MET A 512 17.13 8.51 21.37
CA MET A 512 18.13 9.57 21.49
C MET A 512 17.52 10.98 21.66
N GLY A 513 16.19 11.09 21.85
CA GLY A 513 15.49 12.37 22.05
C GLY A 513 15.47 13.29 20.83
N ALA A 514 15.67 12.75 19.63
CA ALA A 514 15.68 13.47 18.37
C ALA A 514 14.41 13.19 17.55
N ARG A 515 14.07 14.11 16.64
CA ARG A 515 12.99 13.90 15.68
C ARG A 515 13.51 13.07 14.51
N ALA A 516 12.85 11.96 14.20
CA ALA A 516 13.19 11.13 13.06
C ALA A 516 13.03 11.90 11.72
N PRO A 517 13.92 11.68 10.73
CA PRO A 517 13.79 12.23 9.38
C PRO A 517 12.45 11.90 8.73
N ALA A 518 11.87 12.85 7.99
CA ALA A 518 10.57 12.69 7.34
C ALA A 518 10.51 11.47 6.40
N ARG A 519 11.63 11.14 5.75
CA ARG A 519 11.75 9.98 4.85
C ARG A 519 11.48 8.63 5.52
N LEU A 520 11.70 8.50 6.83
CA LEU A 520 11.36 7.27 7.58
C LEU A 520 9.85 7.09 7.83
N PHE A 521 9.06 8.15 7.60
CA PHE A 521 7.60 8.07 7.66
C PHE A 521 6.98 7.73 6.30
N GLN A 522 7.79 7.72 5.22
CA GLN A 522 7.36 7.33 3.88
C GLN A 522 7.64 5.82 3.68
N PRO A 523 6.71 5.06 3.10
CA PRO A 523 6.99 3.67 2.72
C PRO A 523 8.17 3.56 1.75
N ILE A 524 9.05 2.58 1.95
CA ILE A 524 10.16 2.29 1.02
C ILE A 524 9.59 1.58 -0.22
N ILE A 525 8.60 0.71 0.01
CA ILE A 525 7.85 0.03 -1.04
C ILE A 525 7.02 1.07 -1.82
N LYS A 526 7.63 1.62 -2.86
CA LYS A 526 6.97 2.43 -3.88
C LYS A 526 6.51 1.52 -5.01
N ARG A 527 5.69 0.52 -4.71
CA ARG A 527 5.05 -0.25 -5.78
C ARG A 527 4.06 0.67 -6.49
N ALA A 528 4.52 1.31 -7.56
CA ALA A 528 3.68 1.49 -8.73
C ALA A 528 3.58 0.08 -9.35
N PRO A 529 2.42 -0.58 -9.33
CA PRO A 529 2.28 -1.88 -9.95
C PRO A 529 2.71 -1.77 -11.42
N ALA A 530 3.58 -2.67 -11.89
CA ALA A 530 3.54 -2.99 -13.32
C ALA A 530 2.12 -3.52 -13.55
N PRO A 531 1.31 -2.88 -14.42
CA PRO A 531 -0.11 -3.17 -14.44
C PRO A 531 -0.34 -4.64 -14.82
N GLU A 532 -0.81 -5.44 -13.85
CA GLU A 532 -1.37 -6.79 -14.07
C GLU A 532 -2.50 -6.78 -15.11
N ARG A 533 -3.02 -5.57 -15.35
CA ARG A 533 -4.12 -5.23 -16.21
C ARG A 533 -3.89 -3.88 -16.87
N GLY A 534 -4.03 -3.80 -18.19
CA GLY A 534 -4.21 -2.55 -18.92
C GLY A 534 -5.69 -2.25 -19.17
N VAL A 535 -6.07 -0.98 -19.15
CA VAL A 535 -7.35 -0.53 -19.73
C VAL A 535 -7.13 -0.06 -21.17
N PRO A 536 -8.15 -0.15 -22.06
CA PRO A 536 -8.00 0.33 -23.43
C PRO A 536 -7.58 1.80 -23.46
N SER A 537 -6.52 2.12 -24.19
CA SER A 537 -5.99 3.48 -24.28
C SER A 537 -6.61 4.29 -25.43
N ALA A 538 -7.21 3.60 -26.41
CA ALA A 538 -7.92 4.19 -27.54
C ALA A 538 -8.93 3.19 -28.13
N ALA A 539 -9.79 3.67 -29.03
CA ALA A 539 -10.64 2.78 -29.82
C ALA A 539 -9.79 1.90 -30.76
N ILE A 540 -10.22 0.67 -30.98
CA ILE A 540 -9.54 -0.33 -31.82
C ILE A 540 -10.53 -1.00 -32.78
N SER A 541 -10.07 -1.29 -34.01
CA SER A 541 -10.79 -2.13 -34.99
C SER A 541 -9.85 -3.17 -35.59
N PRO A 542 -9.38 -4.16 -34.80
CA PRO A 542 -8.40 -5.16 -35.24
C PRO A 542 -8.98 -6.08 -36.31
N LYS A 543 -8.19 -6.41 -37.34
CA LYS A 543 -8.58 -7.33 -38.43
C LYS A 543 -8.23 -8.79 -38.15
N SER A 544 -7.34 -9.05 -37.19
CA SER A 544 -6.90 -10.39 -36.80
C SER A 544 -6.31 -10.38 -35.39
N ARG A 545 -6.03 -11.55 -34.81
CA ARG A 545 -5.36 -11.66 -33.50
C ARG A 545 -3.92 -11.11 -33.49
N HIS A 546 -3.25 -11.01 -34.63
CA HIS A 546 -1.86 -10.51 -34.75
C HIS A 546 -1.80 -9.03 -35.16
N ASP A 547 -2.94 -8.34 -35.21
CA ASP A 547 -3.03 -6.94 -35.61
C ASP A 547 -2.32 -6.02 -34.58
N PRO A 548 -1.46 -5.07 -35.02
CA PRO A 548 -0.84 -4.09 -34.14
C PRO A 548 -1.84 -3.24 -33.33
N ALA A 549 -3.10 -3.10 -33.78
CA ALA A 549 -4.14 -2.36 -33.06
C ALA A 549 -4.35 -2.88 -31.62
N TRP A 550 -4.07 -4.16 -31.35
CA TRP A 550 -4.14 -4.74 -30.00
C TRP A 550 -3.16 -4.10 -29.00
N ALA A 551 -2.15 -3.37 -29.46
CA ALA A 551 -1.26 -2.61 -28.57
C ALA A 551 -1.97 -1.48 -27.81
N LEU A 552 -3.13 -1.04 -28.30
CA LEU A 552 -3.97 0.01 -27.68
C LEU A 552 -5.14 -0.58 -26.87
N ALA A 553 -5.26 -1.91 -26.84
CA ALA A 553 -6.33 -2.61 -26.13
C ALA A 553 -6.06 -2.66 -24.63
N GLY A 554 -7.14 -2.80 -23.86
CA GLY A 554 -7.03 -3.25 -22.48
C GLY A 554 -6.58 -4.70 -22.47
N TYR A 555 -5.93 -5.12 -21.39
CA TYR A 555 -5.48 -6.49 -21.23
C TYR A 555 -5.50 -6.93 -19.78
N TYR A 556 -5.45 -8.23 -19.54
CA TYR A 556 -5.22 -8.82 -18.22
C TYR A 556 -4.25 -10.01 -18.37
N LEU A 557 -3.24 -10.07 -17.50
CA LEU A 557 -2.21 -11.12 -17.49
C LEU A 557 -2.58 -12.19 -16.46
N VAL A 558 -2.80 -13.42 -16.91
CA VAL A 558 -3.16 -14.55 -16.05
C VAL A 558 -1.87 -15.10 -15.41
N GLY A 559 -1.63 -14.74 -14.15
CA GLY A 559 -0.45 -15.22 -13.40
C GLY A 559 0.04 -14.32 -12.27
N SER A 560 -0.20 -13.01 -12.33
CA SER A 560 0.29 -12.03 -11.34
C SER A 560 -0.62 -11.84 -10.13
N GLY A 561 -1.93 -12.08 -10.25
CA GLY A 561 -2.91 -11.97 -9.16
C GLY A 561 -3.20 -13.27 -8.39
N PHE A 562 -2.43 -14.32 -8.62
CA PHE A 562 -2.64 -15.63 -7.99
C PHE A 562 -1.73 -15.79 -6.77
N GLY A 563 -2.30 -15.65 -5.56
CA GLY A 563 -1.61 -16.04 -4.33
C GLY A 563 -1.22 -17.53 -4.35
N ALA A 564 -0.25 -17.93 -3.51
CA ALA A 564 0.30 -19.29 -3.42
C ALA A 564 -0.74 -20.43 -3.28
N LEU A 565 -2.00 -20.10 -2.98
CA LEU A 565 -3.12 -21.01 -2.75
C LEU A 565 -3.99 -21.32 -3.98
N HIS A 566 -3.92 -20.58 -5.09
CA HIS A 566 -4.71 -20.84 -6.31
C HIS A 566 -3.84 -20.72 -7.55
N ARG A 567 -3.41 -21.85 -8.14
CA ARG A 567 -2.73 -21.81 -9.45
C ARG A 567 -3.77 -21.82 -10.58
N PRO A 568 -3.61 -21.00 -11.64
CA PRO A 568 -4.48 -21.06 -12.82
C PRO A 568 -4.46 -22.46 -13.46
N ALA A 569 -5.54 -22.85 -14.13
CA ALA A 569 -5.64 -24.12 -14.86
C ALA A 569 -4.75 -24.14 -16.12
N GLY A 570 -4.22 -22.97 -16.51
CA GLY A 570 -3.28 -22.81 -17.60
C GLY A 570 -3.93 -23.00 -18.97
N VAL A 571 -5.19 -22.58 -19.11
CA VAL A 571 -5.89 -22.54 -20.40
C VAL A 571 -5.74 -21.16 -21.03
N VAL A 572 -5.73 -20.09 -20.22
CA VAL A 572 -5.56 -18.71 -20.69
C VAL A 572 -4.29 -18.12 -20.10
N GLU A 573 -3.43 -17.54 -20.95
CA GLU A 573 -2.27 -16.75 -20.50
C GLU A 573 -2.62 -15.27 -20.36
N ARG A 574 -3.40 -14.73 -21.30
CA ARG A 574 -3.77 -13.31 -21.35
C ARG A 574 -5.12 -13.13 -22.02
N VAL A 575 -5.82 -12.08 -21.64
CA VAL A 575 -6.99 -11.59 -22.40
C VAL A 575 -6.77 -10.15 -22.81
N TYR A 576 -7.29 -9.78 -23.97
CA TYR A 576 -7.32 -8.39 -24.45
C TYR A 576 -8.75 -8.02 -24.80
N TYR A 577 -9.08 -6.75 -24.58
CA TYR A 577 -10.41 -6.23 -24.85
C TYR A 577 -10.31 -4.76 -25.31
N GLY A 578 -11.20 -4.35 -26.19
CA GLY A 578 -11.26 -3.00 -26.70
C GLY A 578 -12.48 -2.84 -27.62
N ASN A 579 -12.70 -1.66 -28.16
CA ASN A 579 -13.91 -1.39 -28.93
C ASN A 579 -13.72 -0.32 -29.99
N ASP A 580 -14.60 -0.35 -30.98
CA ASP A 580 -14.92 0.80 -31.84
C ASP A 580 -16.35 1.27 -31.59
N ASP A 581 -16.87 2.16 -32.43
CA ASP A 581 -18.21 2.73 -32.29
C ASP A 581 -19.35 1.70 -32.32
N HIS A 582 -19.11 0.49 -32.85
CA HIS A 582 -20.14 -0.51 -33.12
C HIS A 582 -19.91 -1.85 -32.41
N ASN A 583 -18.65 -2.24 -32.20
CA ASN A 583 -18.27 -3.57 -31.76
C ASN A 583 -17.38 -3.57 -30.51
N LEU A 584 -17.61 -4.55 -29.65
CA LEU A 584 -16.67 -5.02 -28.64
C LEU A 584 -15.75 -6.08 -29.28
N TYR A 585 -14.44 -5.87 -29.18
CA TYR A 585 -13.42 -6.84 -29.59
C TYR A 585 -12.84 -7.52 -28.35
N PHE A 586 -12.72 -8.85 -28.39
CA PHE A 586 -12.16 -9.65 -27.31
C PHE A 586 -11.18 -10.68 -27.86
N ARG A 587 -9.99 -10.80 -27.27
CA ARG A 587 -8.94 -11.76 -27.65
C ARG A 587 -8.48 -12.56 -26.45
N ILE A 588 -8.24 -13.86 -26.66
CA ILE A 588 -7.78 -14.82 -25.66
C ILE A 588 -6.44 -15.38 -26.15
N ASP A 589 -5.34 -15.09 -25.45
CA ASP A 589 -4.07 -15.74 -25.70
C ASP A 589 -4.01 -17.02 -24.87
N SER A 590 -3.90 -18.17 -25.53
CA SER A 590 -3.85 -19.50 -24.91
C SER A 590 -2.57 -20.24 -25.31
N PRO A 591 -1.95 -21.04 -24.41
CA PRO A 591 -0.83 -21.91 -24.77
C PRO A 591 -1.27 -23.16 -25.55
N ARG A 592 -2.59 -23.37 -25.70
CA ARG A 592 -3.19 -24.54 -26.37
C ARG A 592 -3.72 -24.15 -27.75
N SER A 593 -3.62 -25.07 -28.71
CA SER A 593 -4.20 -24.92 -30.05
C SER A 593 -5.72 -25.15 -30.06
N GLY A 594 -6.41 -24.63 -31.07
CA GLY A 594 -7.86 -24.83 -31.22
C GLY A 594 -8.27 -26.30 -31.28
N SER A 595 -7.44 -27.16 -31.88
CA SER A 595 -7.69 -28.61 -31.91
C SER A 595 -7.57 -29.28 -30.54
N GLU A 596 -6.63 -28.83 -29.70
CA GLU A 596 -6.48 -29.34 -28.33
C GLU A 596 -7.64 -28.89 -27.43
N LEU A 597 -8.13 -27.65 -27.62
CA LEU A 597 -9.32 -27.16 -26.91
C LEU A 597 -10.58 -27.93 -27.29
N GLU A 598 -10.77 -28.20 -28.59
CA GLU A 598 -11.88 -29.00 -29.11
C GLU A 598 -11.85 -30.44 -28.57
N GLN A 599 -10.68 -31.11 -28.60
CA GLN A 599 -10.51 -32.46 -28.05
C GLN A 599 -10.80 -32.54 -26.55
N GLN A 600 -10.51 -31.48 -25.81
CA GLN A 600 -10.73 -31.40 -24.36
C GLN A 600 -12.13 -30.87 -24.00
N SER A 601 -12.99 -30.60 -24.98
CA SER A 601 -14.33 -30.04 -24.76
C SER A 601 -14.29 -28.76 -23.91
N ILE A 602 -13.34 -27.86 -24.22
CA ILE A 602 -13.20 -26.55 -23.59
C ILE A 602 -14.14 -25.56 -24.27
N GLU A 603 -14.87 -24.79 -23.46
CA GLU A 603 -15.68 -23.65 -23.91
C GLU A 603 -15.30 -22.39 -23.13
N PHE A 604 -15.41 -21.24 -23.80
CA PHE A 604 -15.20 -19.92 -23.19
C PHE A 604 -16.53 -19.18 -23.07
N TRP A 605 -16.77 -18.57 -21.91
CA TRP A 605 -18.01 -17.88 -21.60
C TRP A 605 -17.68 -16.46 -21.15
N LEU A 606 -17.97 -15.46 -21.98
CA LEU A 606 -17.78 -14.06 -21.67
C LEU A 606 -19.07 -13.49 -21.06
N TYR A 607 -19.08 -13.29 -19.75
CA TYR A 607 -20.18 -12.67 -19.01
C TYR A 607 -20.11 -11.14 -19.13
N VAL A 608 -21.27 -10.50 -19.27
CA VAL A 608 -21.40 -9.06 -19.48
C VAL A 608 -22.42 -8.48 -18.50
N SER A 609 -22.05 -7.40 -17.80
CA SER A 609 -22.89 -6.79 -16.77
C SER A 609 -24.18 -6.16 -17.28
N GLY A 610 -25.22 -6.18 -16.45
CA GLY A 610 -26.51 -5.50 -16.66
C GLY A 610 -27.65 -6.17 -15.89
N PRO A 611 -28.89 -5.63 -15.96
CA PRO A 611 -30.04 -6.25 -15.31
C PRO A 611 -30.47 -7.54 -16.01
N PRO A 612 -30.61 -8.68 -15.29
CA PRO A 612 -31.10 -9.93 -15.87
C PRO A 612 -32.57 -9.81 -16.29
N ALA A 613 -33.02 -10.72 -17.17
CA ALA A 613 -34.43 -10.81 -17.53
C ALA A 613 -35.23 -11.55 -16.44
N VAL A 614 -36.38 -10.98 -16.07
CA VAL A 614 -37.27 -11.50 -15.02
C VAL A 614 -38.18 -12.64 -15.54
N ASP A 615 -38.43 -12.69 -16.86
CA ASP A 615 -39.37 -13.62 -17.49
C ASP A 615 -38.72 -14.44 -18.63
N GLY A 616 -38.88 -15.77 -18.64
CA GLY A 616 -38.43 -16.65 -19.73
C GLY A 616 -38.31 -18.14 -19.34
N LYS A 617 -38.26 -19.04 -20.33
CA LYS A 617 -37.80 -20.43 -20.15
C LYS A 617 -36.41 -20.55 -20.76
N GLY A 618 -35.39 -20.66 -19.92
CA GLY A 618 -34.00 -20.82 -20.36
C GLY A 618 -33.80 -22.14 -21.11
N ASP A 619 -33.12 -22.09 -22.26
CA ASP A 619 -32.72 -23.24 -23.07
C ASP A 619 -31.21 -23.53 -22.99
N LEU A 620 -30.45 -22.68 -22.29
CA LEU A 620 -29.02 -22.81 -22.06
C LEU A 620 -28.71 -22.83 -20.56
N GLU A 621 -28.04 -23.87 -20.07
CA GLU A 621 -27.48 -23.91 -18.73
C GLU A 621 -26.12 -23.19 -18.68
N LEU A 622 -25.91 -22.39 -17.64
CA LEU A 622 -24.65 -21.65 -17.43
C LEU A 622 -23.71 -22.45 -16.53
N PRO A 623 -22.39 -22.48 -16.80
CA PRO A 623 -21.43 -23.26 -16.01
C PRO A 623 -21.20 -22.73 -14.60
N LEU A 624 -21.53 -21.45 -14.32
CA LEU A 624 -21.35 -20.85 -13.00
C LEU A 624 -22.49 -21.22 -12.06
N SER A 625 -22.12 -21.64 -10.84
CA SER A 625 -23.08 -21.76 -9.73
C SER A 625 -23.53 -20.38 -9.25
N ARG A 626 -24.72 -20.29 -8.63
CA ARG A 626 -25.26 -19.03 -8.09
C ARG A 626 -24.30 -18.30 -7.13
N SER A 627 -23.51 -19.05 -6.34
CA SER A 627 -22.49 -18.46 -5.45
C SER A 627 -21.30 -17.90 -6.21
N ALA A 628 -20.88 -18.55 -7.30
CA ALA A 628 -19.75 -18.11 -8.13
C ALA A 628 -20.10 -16.87 -8.98
N VAL A 629 -21.38 -16.66 -9.31
CA VAL A 629 -21.83 -15.44 -10.01
C VAL A 629 -21.59 -14.18 -9.16
N ALA A 630 -21.74 -14.27 -7.84
CA ALA A 630 -21.44 -13.16 -6.93
C ALA A 630 -19.94 -12.76 -6.93
N GLU A 631 -19.05 -13.71 -7.24
CA GLU A 631 -17.59 -13.47 -7.29
C GLU A 631 -17.15 -12.68 -8.53
N LEU A 632 -18.01 -12.54 -9.55
CA LEU A 632 -17.75 -11.71 -10.74
C LEU A 632 -17.68 -10.21 -10.41
N GLY A 633 -18.26 -9.78 -9.27
CA GLY A 633 -18.32 -8.38 -8.88
C GLY A 633 -19.39 -7.55 -9.61
N PHE A 634 -20.23 -8.17 -10.44
CA PHE A 634 -21.36 -7.55 -11.14
C PHE A 634 -22.47 -8.56 -11.43
N GLU A 635 -23.69 -8.07 -11.66
CA GLU A 635 -24.82 -8.90 -12.11
C GLU A 635 -24.78 -9.14 -13.63
N PRO A 636 -24.76 -10.40 -14.12
CA PRO A 636 -24.71 -10.69 -15.55
C PRO A 636 -26.10 -10.57 -16.22
N ALA A 637 -26.19 -9.75 -17.27
CA ALA A 637 -27.36 -9.68 -18.14
C ALA A 637 -27.22 -10.51 -19.41
N TYR A 638 -26.01 -10.61 -19.93
CA TYR A 638 -25.70 -11.30 -21.18
C TYR A 638 -24.49 -12.20 -20.99
N VAL A 639 -24.45 -13.28 -21.76
CA VAL A 639 -23.30 -14.15 -21.86
C VAL A 639 -23.02 -14.46 -23.33
N VAL A 640 -21.75 -14.48 -23.70
CA VAL A 640 -21.30 -14.89 -25.02
C VAL A 640 -20.54 -16.22 -24.87
N ARG A 641 -21.12 -17.30 -25.38
CA ARG A 641 -20.48 -18.61 -25.45
C ARG A 641 -19.66 -18.71 -26.72
N ILE A 642 -18.39 -19.02 -26.58
CA ILE A 642 -17.42 -19.25 -27.66
C ILE A 642 -17.00 -20.72 -27.58
N THR A 643 -17.34 -21.50 -28.61
CA THR A 643 -17.00 -22.93 -28.72
C THR A 643 -15.88 -23.11 -29.75
N PRO A 644 -14.61 -23.29 -29.32
CA PRO A 644 -13.48 -23.46 -30.22
C PRO A 644 -13.59 -24.72 -31.07
N ARG A 645 -13.18 -24.65 -32.33
CA ARG A 645 -13.02 -25.80 -33.24
C ARG A 645 -11.60 -25.81 -33.82
N SER A 646 -11.20 -26.91 -34.43
CA SER A 646 -9.91 -27.04 -35.12
C SER A 646 -9.70 -25.95 -36.18
N HIS A 647 -10.78 -25.44 -36.79
CA HIS A 647 -10.81 -24.27 -37.67
C HIS A 647 -12.03 -23.39 -37.32
N GLY A 648 -11.80 -22.22 -36.72
CA GLY A 648 -12.84 -21.26 -36.31
C GLY A 648 -13.48 -21.53 -34.94
N ALA A 649 -14.54 -20.79 -34.61
CA ALA A 649 -15.35 -20.99 -33.42
C ALA A 649 -16.83 -20.66 -33.66
N GLY A 650 -17.71 -21.42 -33.00
CA GLY A 650 -19.12 -21.06 -32.91
C GLY A 650 -19.33 -20.03 -31.80
N ILE A 651 -20.03 -18.94 -32.10
CA ILE A 651 -20.39 -17.87 -31.15
C ILE A 651 -21.90 -17.88 -30.93
N ALA A 652 -22.33 -17.85 -29.67
CA ALA A 652 -23.72 -17.68 -29.29
C ALA A 652 -23.85 -16.60 -28.20
N VAL A 653 -24.69 -15.59 -28.46
CA VAL A 653 -25.05 -14.56 -27.46
C VAL A 653 -26.39 -14.96 -26.86
N ALA A 654 -26.44 -15.01 -25.54
CA ALA A 654 -27.62 -15.38 -24.79
C ALA A 654 -27.91 -14.37 -23.68
N ARG A 655 -29.18 -14.15 -23.40
CA ARG A 655 -29.67 -13.27 -22.33
C ARG A 655 -29.90 -14.09 -21.06
N VAL A 656 -29.31 -13.64 -19.96
CA VAL A 656 -29.36 -14.31 -18.66
C VAL A 656 -30.71 -14.05 -17.98
N LEU A 657 -31.32 -15.11 -17.44
CA LEU A 657 -32.59 -15.06 -16.70
C LEU A 657 -32.32 -15.10 -15.18
N GLU A 658 -33.20 -14.54 -14.35
CA GLU A 658 -33.15 -14.80 -12.90
C GLU A 658 -33.46 -16.28 -12.59
N PRO A 659 -32.64 -17.00 -11.78
CA PRO A 659 -31.64 -16.52 -10.81
C PRO A 659 -30.17 -16.57 -11.29
N GLN A 660 -29.91 -16.26 -12.56
CA GLN A 660 -28.58 -16.16 -13.21
C GLN A 660 -27.85 -17.49 -13.43
N THR A 661 -28.59 -18.60 -13.47
CA THR A 661 -28.06 -19.95 -13.76
C THR A 661 -28.50 -20.51 -15.12
N THR A 662 -29.39 -19.82 -15.81
CA THR A 662 -29.88 -20.19 -17.15
C THR A 662 -29.95 -18.95 -18.04
N ALA A 663 -29.91 -19.17 -19.35
CA ALA A 663 -30.01 -18.12 -20.36
C ALA A 663 -30.90 -18.55 -21.54
N VAL A 664 -31.35 -17.56 -22.33
CA VAL A 664 -32.08 -17.75 -23.58
C VAL A 664 -31.20 -17.27 -24.73
N ALA A 665 -30.92 -18.13 -25.70
CA ALA A 665 -30.12 -17.75 -26.87
C ALA A 665 -30.83 -16.69 -27.74
N GLU A 666 -30.14 -15.61 -28.08
CA GLU A 666 -30.67 -14.51 -28.91
C GLU A 666 -30.06 -14.50 -30.33
N SER A 667 -28.76 -14.75 -30.46
CA SER A 667 -28.07 -14.76 -31.75
C SER A 667 -26.93 -15.78 -31.80
N ASN A 668 -26.61 -16.26 -33.01
CA ASN A 668 -25.47 -17.15 -33.24
C ASN A 668 -24.79 -16.86 -34.60
N TRP A 669 -23.47 -17.09 -34.66
CA TRP A 669 -22.68 -17.01 -35.89
C TRP A 669 -21.37 -17.79 -35.75
N GLU A 670 -20.62 -17.94 -36.84
CA GLU A 670 -19.30 -18.58 -36.86
C GLU A 670 -18.21 -17.50 -37.00
N ALA A 671 -17.12 -17.64 -36.25
CA ALA A 671 -15.94 -16.78 -36.30
C ALA A 671 -14.76 -17.54 -36.94
N ASP A 672 -13.95 -16.83 -37.73
CA ASP A 672 -12.79 -17.42 -38.42
C ASP A 672 -11.63 -17.78 -37.47
N ASP A 673 -11.56 -17.14 -36.30
CA ASP A 673 -10.52 -17.35 -35.29
C ASP A 673 -11.16 -17.69 -33.92
N PRO A 674 -10.84 -18.85 -33.31
CA PRO A 674 -11.38 -19.22 -32.00
C PRO A 674 -10.89 -18.36 -30.84
N PHE A 675 -9.87 -17.53 -31.06
CA PHE A 675 -9.20 -16.75 -30.03
C PHE A 675 -9.44 -15.25 -30.14
N ALA A 676 -10.11 -14.76 -31.18
CA ALA A 676 -10.39 -13.34 -31.37
C ALA A 676 -11.78 -13.13 -31.96
N VAL A 677 -12.65 -12.43 -31.24
CA VAL A 677 -14.06 -12.26 -31.59
C VAL A 677 -14.48 -10.80 -31.60
N ALA A 678 -15.41 -10.46 -32.48
CA ALA A 678 -16.06 -9.16 -32.55
C ALA A 678 -17.56 -9.34 -32.23
N ILE A 679 -18.07 -8.57 -31.28
CA ILE A 679 -19.43 -8.68 -30.75
C ILE A 679 -20.12 -7.32 -30.89
N PRO A 680 -21.18 -7.18 -31.70
CA PRO A 680 -21.88 -5.91 -31.85
C PRO A 680 -22.57 -5.47 -30.55
N PHE A 681 -22.42 -4.22 -30.12
CA PHE A 681 -23.04 -3.72 -28.87
C PHE A 681 -24.57 -3.82 -28.87
N GLY A 682 -25.20 -3.71 -30.05
CA GLY A 682 -26.64 -3.88 -30.20
C GLY A 682 -27.13 -5.27 -29.81
N GLN A 683 -26.30 -6.30 -29.90
CA GLN A 683 -26.63 -7.67 -29.47
C GLN A 683 -26.44 -7.88 -27.96
N LEU A 684 -25.72 -6.99 -27.28
CA LEU A 684 -25.57 -6.99 -25.83
C LEU A 684 -26.58 -6.07 -25.13
N GLY A 685 -27.53 -5.48 -25.88
CA GLY A 685 -28.52 -4.55 -25.35
C GLY A 685 -27.94 -3.22 -24.85
N LYS A 686 -26.75 -2.83 -25.31
CA LYS A 686 -25.98 -1.68 -24.76
C LYS A 686 -26.03 -0.47 -25.67
N ARG A 687 -26.17 0.72 -25.07
CA ARG A 687 -26.29 2.03 -25.72
C ARG A 687 -25.01 2.84 -25.57
N SER A 688 -24.86 3.89 -26.39
CA SER A 688 -23.72 4.82 -26.30
C SER A 688 -23.58 5.40 -24.91
N GLY A 689 -22.37 5.33 -24.36
CA GLY A 689 -22.08 5.76 -23.00
C GLY A 689 -22.34 4.70 -21.93
N ASP A 690 -22.95 3.55 -22.21
CA ASP A 690 -23.14 2.50 -21.21
C ASP A 690 -21.80 1.88 -20.78
N ALA A 691 -21.63 1.67 -19.49
CA ALA A 691 -20.53 0.87 -18.96
C ALA A 691 -20.85 -0.62 -19.10
N LEU A 692 -19.83 -1.40 -19.42
CA LEU A 692 -19.84 -2.86 -19.41
C LEU A 692 -18.71 -3.35 -18.51
N GLU A 693 -19.04 -4.32 -17.69
CA GLU A 693 -18.07 -5.13 -16.97
C GLU A 693 -18.11 -6.53 -17.58
N LEU A 694 -16.93 -7.11 -17.75
CA LEU A 694 -16.72 -8.36 -18.48
C LEU A 694 -15.91 -9.33 -17.62
N ALA A 695 -16.28 -10.60 -17.65
CA ALA A 695 -15.48 -11.67 -17.08
C ALA A 695 -15.50 -12.88 -18.02
N LEU A 696 -14.33 -13.48 -18.22
CA LEU A 696 -14.18 -14.70 -19.01
C LEU A 696 -14.17 -15.91 -18.09
N VAL A 697 -15.07 -16.86 -18.30
CA VAL A 697 -15.07 -18.15 -17.62
C VAL A 697 -14.70 -19.24 -18.64
N VAL A 698 -13.72 -20.06 -18.29
CA VAL A 698 -13.34 -21.25 -19.04
C VAL A 698 -14.02 -22.44 -18.41
N SER A 699 -14.76 -23.22 -19.20
CA SER A 699 -15.40 -24.44 -18.74
C SER A 699 -14.90 -25.67 -19.48
N ARG A 700 -14.89 -26.82 -18.79
CA ARG A 700 -14.65 -28.14 -19.36
C ARG A 700 -15.81 -29.06 -18.99
N GLU A 701 -16.46 -29.66 -19.98
CA GLU A 701 -17.62 -30.55 -19.78
C GLU A 701 -18.72 -29.91 -18.89
N GLY A 702 -18.98 -28.61 -19.09
CA GLY A 702 -20.00 -27.86 -18.35
C GLY A 702 -19.60 -27.41 -16.93
N ARG A 703 -18.36 -27.61 -16.50
CA ARG A 703 -17.84 -27.12 -15.20
C ARG A 703 -16.80 -26.03 -15.41
N ASP A 704 -16.87 -24.95 -14.66
CA ASP A 704 -15.86 -23.90 -14.65
C ASP A 704 -14.52 -24.43 -14.10
N ILE A 705 -13.42 -24.06 -14.76
CA ILE A 705 -12.07 -24.47 -14.37
C ILE A 705 -11.10 -23.29 -14.23
N GLU A 706 -11.45 -22.14 -14.81
CA GLU A 706 -10.64 -20.92 -14.78
C GLU A 706 -11.54 -19.69 -15.01
N VAL A 707 -11.35 -18.62 -14.25
CA VAL A 707 -12.07 -17.35 -14.38
C VAL A 707 -11.06 -16.21 -14.53
N VAL A 708 -11.29 -15.30 -15.46
CA VAL A 708 -10.38 -14.21 -15.82
C VAL A 708 -11.15 -12.90 -15.90
N PRO A 709 -10.87 -11.91 -15.01
CA PRO A 709 -9.95 -11.99 -13.88
C PRO A 709 -10.49 -12.91 -12.77
N PRO A 710 -9.63 -13.45 -11.87
CA PRO A 710 -10.05 -14.36 -10.78
C PRO A 710 -10.87 -13.65 -9.68
N SER A 711 -10.87 -12.32 -9.66
CA SER A 711 -11.73 -11.49 -8.83
C SER A 711 -12.00 -10.15 -9.53
N GLY A 712 -13.25 -9.69 -9.52
CA GLY A 712 -13.68 -8.46 -10.19
C GLY A 712 -13.89 -8.63 -11.69
N ALA A 713 -13.81 -7.53 -12.45
CA ALA A 713 -14.20 -7.52 -13.87
C ALA A 713 -13.37 -6.59 -14.75
N LEU A 714 -13.29 -6.91 -16.05
CA LEU A 714 -12.72 -6.06 -17.10
C LEU A 714 -13.76 -5.02 -17.52
N GLY A 715 -13.47 -3.74 -17.29
CA GLY A 715 -14.40 -2.64 -17.53
C GLY A 715 -14.13 -1.95 -18.87
N ILE A 716 -15.15 -1.79 -19.70
CA ILE A 716 -15.12 -1.05 -20.96
C ILE A 716 -16.42 -0.27 -21.16
N ARG A 717 -16.40 0.83 -21.91
CA ARG A 717 -17.59 1.67 -22.15
C ARG A 717 -17.92 1.75 -23.63
N VAL A 718 -19.20 1.68 -23.99
CA VAL A 718 -19.65 1.89 -25.38
C VAL A 718 -19.33 3.33 -25.80
N PRO A 719 -18.72 3.58 -26.97
CA PRO A 719 -18.33 4.94 -27.36
C PRO A 719 -19.55 5.85 -27.59
N GLY A 720 -19.35 7.14 -27.31
CA GLY A 720 -20.36 8.21 -27.43
C GLY A 720 -20.56 8.99 -26.14
N GLN A 721 -20.88 10.29 -26.25
CA GLN A 721 -21.22 11.13 -25.09
C GLN A 721 -22.64 10.82 -24.61
N ALA A 722 -22.82 10.62 -23.30
CA ALA A 722 -24.14 10.77 -22.70
C ALA A 722 -24.66 12.17 -23.03
N ARG A 723 -25.90 12.29 -23.50
CA ARG A 723 -26.47 13.59 -23.87
C ARG A 723 -26.40 14.53 -22.67
N ALA A 724 -25.65 15.62 -22.80
CA ALA A 724 -25.71 16.71 -21.86
C ALA A 724 -27.17 17.19 -21.78
N VAL A 725 -27.75 17.12 -20.59
CA VAL A 725 -29.10 17.62 -20.35
C VAL A 725 -28.99 19.14 -20.32
N GLU A 726 -29.31 19.82 -21.42
CA GLU A 726 -29.60 21.25 -21.38
C GLU A 726 -30.91 21.45 -20.63
N VAL A 727 -30.85 22.00 -19.41
CA VAL A 727 -32.03 22.43 -18.64
C VAL A 727 -32.00 23.94 -18.49
N GLU A 728 -33.16 24.57 -18.73
CA GLU A 728 -33.39 26.01 -18.62
C GLU A 728 -32.94 26.59 -17.27
N HIS A 729 -32.56 27.88 -17.30
CA HIS A 729 -32.09 28.64 -16.15
C HIS A 729 -33.12 28.71 -15.00
N ALA A 730 -32.57 28.71 -13.77
CA ALA A 730 -33.14 29.24 -12.53
C ALA A 730 -34.21 28.39 -11.79
N LYS A 731 -33.75 27.43 -10.99
CA LYS A 731 -34.39 27.09 -9.71
C LYS A 731 -33.51 27.57 -8.54
N HIS A 732 -34.14 28.16 -7.52
CA HIS A 732 -33.49 28.45 -6.25
C HIS A 732 -33.13 27.13 -5.54
N LEU A 733 -31.86 26.71 -5.65
CA LEU A 733 -31.33 25.52 -4.96
C LEU A 733 -31.04 25.78 -3.47
N LYS A 734 -31.29 24.78 -2.63
CA LYS A 734 -30.77 24.66 -1.27
C LYS A 734 -29.47 23.85 -1.29
N VAL A 735 -28.38 24.44 -0.82
CA VAL A 735 -27.06 23.79 -0.83
C VAL A 735 -26.49 23.77 0.58
N LEU A 736 -26.13 22.58 1.07
CA LEU A 736 -25.36 22.41 2.29
C LEU A 736 -23.90 22.14 1.93
N VAL A 737 -23.01 23.08 2.26
CA VAL A 737 -21.57 22.90 2.07
C VAL A 737 -20.98 22.25 3.32
N ALA A 738 -20.47 21.03 3.21
CA ALA A 738 -19.80 20.30 4.29
C ALA A 738 -18.28 20.39 4.10
N THR A 739 -17.60 21.06 5.05
CA THR A 739 -16.15 21.30 4.99
C THR A 739 -15.51 21.19 6.37
N ALA A 740 -14.25 20.77 6.41
CA ALA A 740 -13.47 20.78 7.65
C ALA A 740 -12.89 22.17 7.97
N GLU A 741 -12.81 23.08 7.00
CA GLU A 741 -12.21 24.42 7.16
C GLU A 741 -13.09 25.50 6.52
N LEU A 742 -13.19 26.66 7.17
CA LEU A 742 -13.92 27.83 6.67
C LEU A 742 -13.34 29.12 7.26
N ALA A 743 -12.88 30.04 6.42
CA ALA A 743 -12.38 31.34 6.89
C ALA A 743 -13.54 32.27 7.29
N PRO A 744 -13.43 33.05 8.39
CA PRO A 744 -12.30 33.17 9.31
C PRO A 744 -12.34 32.23 10.53
N PHE A 745 -13.30 31.29 10.60
CA PHE A 745 -13.54 30.49 11.80
C PHE A 745 -12.47 29.42 12.06
N ALA A 746 -12.16 28.61 11.04
CA ALA A 746 -11.17 27.55 11.12
C ALA A 746 -10.35 27.51 9.81
N LYS A 747 -9.08 27.91 9.87
CA LYS A 747 -8.22 28.12 8.70
C LYS A 747 -6.87 27.44 8.88
N LEU A 748 -6.58 26.46 8.03
CA LEU A 748 -5.26 25.80 7.94
C LEU A 748 -4.66 25.96 6.53
N GLY A 749 -5.49 25.87 5.49
CA GLY A 749 -5.06 26.00 4.09
C GLY A 749 -5.98 26.85 3.23
N GLY A 750 -5.71 26.84 1.91
CA GLY A 750 -6.52 27.57 0.92
C GLY A 750 -7.93 27.05 0.73
N VAL A 751 -8.24 25.84 1.21
CA VAL A 751 -9.59 25.25 1.21
C VAL A 751 -10.56 26.15 1.99
N SER A 752 -10.13 26.68 3.14
CA SER A 752 -10.95 27.57 3.97
C SER A 752 -11.40 28.85 3.23
N ASP A 753 -10.53 29.42 2.39
CA ASP A 753 -10.82 30.62 1.59
C ASP A 753 -11.71 30.29 0.40
N VAL A 754 -11.48 29.14 -0.25
CA VAL A 754 -12.29 28.62 -1.36
C VAL A 754 -13.72 28.36 -0.90
N ALA A 755 -13.89 27.59 0.18
CA ALA A 755 -15.21 27.24 0.71
C ALA A 755 -16.00 28.48 1.12
N ALA A 756 -15.36 29.45 1.79
CA ALA A 756 -16.02 30.68 2.22
C ALA A 756 -16.46 31.54 1.01
N SER A 757 -15.55 31.75 0.06
CA SER A 757 -15.79 32.67 -1.06
C SER A 757 -16.79 32.10 -2.07
N LEU A 758 -16.69 30.81 -2.39
CA LEU A 758 -17.66 30.12 -3.25
C LEU A 758 -19.06 30.15 -2.62
N SER A 759 -19.17 29.86 -1.31
CA SER A 759 -20.46 29.85 -0.61
C SER A 759 -21.13 31.22 -0.59
N LYS A 760 -20.36 32.29 -0.34
CA LYS A 760 -20.85 33.68 -0.44
C LYS A 760 -21.35 33.99 -1.85
N GLU A 761 -20.60 33.60 -2.87
CA GLU A 761 -20.95 33.92 -4.25
C GLU A 761 -22.20 33.17 -4.73
N LEU A 762 -22.31 31.87 -4.41
CA LEU A 762 -23.51 31.08 -4.70
C LEU A 762 -24.76 31.67 -4.02
N ARG A 763 -24.62 32.20 -2.79
CA ARG A 763 -25.70 32.92 -2.11
C ARG A 763 -26.03 34.24 -2.80
N ARG A 764 -25.01 35.00 -3.22
CA ARG A 764 -25.16 36.27 -3.93
C ARG A 764 -25.94 36.13 -5.23
N ILE A 765 -25.77 35.02 -5.95
CA ILE A 765 -26.53 34.72 -7.18
C ILE A 765 -27.91 34.08 -6.92
N GLY A 766 -28.33 33.96 -5.66
CA GLY A 766 -29.71 33.67 -5.26
C GLY A 766 -29.95 32.31 -4.58
N HIS A 767 -28.95 31.45 -4.37
CA HIS A 767 -29.17 30.13 -3.75
C HIS A 767 -29.26 30.19 -2.21
N ASP A 768 -30.04 29.31 -1.58
CA ASP A 768 -30.01 29.14 -0.11
C ASP A 768 -28.82 28.26 0.26
N VAL A 769 -27.67 28.91 0.45
CA VAL A 769 -26.42 28.24 0.83
C VAL A 769 -26.21 28.33 2.33
N ARG A 770 -25.93 27.19 2.95
CA ARG A 770 -25.51 27.07 4.35
C ARG A 770 -24.25 26.23 4.43
N VAL A 771 -23.40 26.49 5.41
CA VAL A 771 -22.13 25.76 5.59
C VAL A 771 -22.13 25.03 6.93
N VAL A 772 -21.57 23.82 6.98
CA VAL A 772 -21.37 23.05 8.21
C VAL A 772 -19.91 22.64 8.36
N LEU A 773 -19.37 22.80 9.57
CA LEU A 773 -18.02 22.37 9.96
C LEU A 773 -17.95 21.95 11.44
N PRO A 774 -16.91 21.23 11.89
CA PRO A 774 -16.70 20.97 13.31
C PRO A 774 -16.39 22.24 14.12
N ARG A 775 -16.84 22.29 15.38
CA ARG A 775 -16.45 23.34 16.33
C ARG A 775 -15.10 23.01 16.98
N TYR A 776 -14.00 23.32 16.28
CA TYR A 776 -12.67 23.20 16.87
C TYR A 776 -12.45 24.19 18.02
N ARG A 777 -11.53 23.89 18.94
CA ARG A 777 -11.13 24.78 20.06
C ARG A 777 -10.92 26.24 19.65
N GLN A 778 -10.31 26.49 18.49
CA GLN A 778 -10.02 27.83 17.98
C GLN A 778 -11.27 28.65 17.58
N VAL A 779 -12.42 27.99 17.39
CA VAL A 779 -13.70 28.63 17.08
C VAL A 779 -14.33 29.12 18.39
N ASP A 780 -13.92 30.30 18.82
CA ASP A 780 -14.40 30.91 20.06
C ASP A 780 -15.87 31.35 19.95
N ILE A 781 -16.69 30.94 20.93
CA ILE A 781 -18.14 31.18 20.94
C ILE A 781 -18.45 32.67 21.01
N GLY A 782 -17.76 33.41 21.89
CA GLY A 782 -18.03 34.83 22.12
C GLY A 782 -17.58 35.71 20.97
N ARG A 783 -16.37 35.49 20.47
CA ARG A 783 -15.75 36.23 19.37
C ARG A 783 -16.57 36.13 18.08
N PHE A 784 -17.08 34.93 17.78
CA PHE A 784 -17.82 34.66 16.55
C PHE A 784 -19.33 34.65 16.75
N GLY A 785 -19.83 34.97 17.95
CA GLY A 785 -21.25 35.07 18.24
C GLY A 785 -22.02 33.78 17.96
N LEU A 786 -21.47 32.62 18.34
CA LEU A 786 -22.12 31.33 18.14
C LEU A 786 -23.29 31.18 19.14
N HIS A 787 -24.48 30.84 18.66
CA HIS A 787 -25.63 30.49 19.51
C HIS A 787 -26.13 29.07 19.20
N PRO A 788 -26.49 28.27 20.22
CA PRO A 788 -27.00 26.93 19.98
C PRO A 788 -28.37 26.99 19.31
N VAL A 789 -28.55 26.23 18.23
CA VAL A 789 -29.82 26.10 17.49
C VAL A 789 -30.44 24.71 17.60
N ALA A 790 -29.63 23.69 17.91
CA ALA A 790 -30.09 22.37 18.31
C ALA A 790 -29.16 21.81 19.39
N THR A 791 -29.72 21.20 20.43
CA THR A 791 -28.97 20.59 21.53
C THR A 791 -29.36 19.14 21.66
N ASP A 792 -28.42 18.29 22.07
CA ASP A 792 -28.65 16.85 22.28
C ASP A 792 -29.06 16.08 21.01
N VAL A 793 -28.54 16.50 19.85
CA VAL A 793 -28.69 15.77 18.58
C VAL A 793 -27.99 14.41 18.74
N LYS A 794 -28.73 13.32 18.59
CA LYS A 794 -28.23 11.96 18.80
C LYS A 794 -27.46 11.50 17.56
N VAL A 795 -26.14 11.45 17.65
CA VAL A 795 -25.28 11.07 16.53
C VAL A 795 -24.70 9.67 16.77
N PRO A 796 -25.06 8.67 15.94
CA PRO A 796 -24.48 7.34 16.01
C PRO A 796 -22.98 7.36 15.66
N LEU A 797 -22.18 6.64 16.45
CA LEU A 797 -20.77 6.39 16.20
C LEU A 797 -20.44 4.95 16.65
N GLY A 798 -20.47 4.01 15.70
CA GLY A 798 -20.41 2.59 16.00
C GLY A 798 -21.62 2.14 16.82
N THR A 799 -21.37 1.46 17.94
CA THR A 799 -22.44 1.04 18.87
C THR A 799 -22.88 2.15 19.82
N ASP A 800 -22.14 3.24 19.89
CA ASP A 800 -22.40 4.35 20.80
C ASP A 800 -23.24 5.44 20.12
N ILE A 801 -23.97 6.21 20.93
CA ILE A 801 -24.68 7.42 20.50
C ILE A 801 -24.11 8.58 21.32
N LEU A 802 -23.42 9.49 20.64
CA LEU A 802 -22.83 10.66 21.28
C LEU A 802 -23.67 11.91 20.95
N PRO A 803 -24.00 12.75 21.95
CA PRO A 803 -24.78 13.96 21.72
C PRO A 803 -23.93 15.04 21.04
N ALA A 804 -24.51 15.70 20.03
CA ALA A 804 -23.96 16.91 19.43
C ALA A 804 -24.79 18.14 19.86
N THR A 805 -24.11 19.28 20.02
CA THR A 805 -24.75 20.60 20.00
C THR A 805 -24.43 21.26 18.67
N ILE A 806 -25.46 21.74 17.98
CA ILE A 806 -25.30 22.49 16.74
C ILE A 806 -25.39 23.97 17.07
N PHE A 807 -24.28 24.67 16.88
CA PHE A 807 -24.24 26.13 16.97
C PHE A 807 -24.45 26.75 15.60
N GLU A 808 -25.04 27.94 15.56
CA GLU A 808 -25.15 28.77 14.38
C GLU A 808 -24.35 30.07 14.59
N SER A 809 -23.72 30.55 13.52
CA SER A 809 -23.22 31.91 13.39
C SER A 809 -23.52 32.43 11.98
N ARG A 810 -23.19 33.70 11.74
CA ARG A 810 -23.30 34.33 10.42
C ARG A 810 -21.96 34.89 9.96
N LEU A 811 -21.62 34.59 8.71
CA LEU A 811 -20.57 35.28 7.97
C LEU A 811 -21.25 36.20 6.95
N ASN A 812 -21.41 37.48 7.29
CA ASN A 812 -22.32 38.40 6.59
C ASN A 812 -23.74 37.83 6.56
N GLU A 813 -24.26 37.50 5.37
CA GLU A 813 -25.58 36.88 5.21
C GLU A 813 -25.54 35.35 5.21
N LEU A 814 -24.35 34.74 5.14
CA LEU A 814 -24.16 33.28 5.06
C LEU A 814 -24.36 32.64 6.43
N VAL A 815 -25.25 31.65 6.50
CA VAL A 815 -25.50 30.84 7.71
C VAL A 815 -24.43 29.76 7.83
N VAL A 816 -23.81 29.67 9.01
CA VAL A 816 -22.74 28.70 9.30
C VAL A 816 -23.09 27.90 10.55
N TYR A 817 -23.15 26.58 10.41
CA TYR A 817 -23.39 25.63 11.48
C TYR A 817 -22.10 25.00 11.98
N PHE A 818 -21.97 24.85 13.30
CA PHE A 818 -20.84 24.19 13.93
C PHE A 818 -21.30 22.96 14.71
N VAL A 819 -20.77 21.80 14.35
CA VAL A 819 -20.97 20.56 15.10
C VAL A 819 -20.05 20.58 16.32
N ASP A 820 -20.61 20.80 17.50
CA ASP A 820 -19.87 20.77 18.75
C ASP A 820 -19.99 19.40 19.43
N CYS A 821 -18.83 18.80 19.65
CA CYS A 821 -18.63 17.61 20.45
C CYS A 821 -17.26 17.76 21.12
N PRO A 822 -17.19 18.37 22.33
CA PRO A 822 -15.92 18.67 22.98
C PRO A 822 -14.98 17.46 23.12
N PRO A 823 -15.47 16.23 23.42
CA PRO A 823 -14.63 15.05 23.43
C PRO A 823 -13.89 14.77 22.11
N LEU A 824 -14.39 15.24 20.96
CA LEU A 824 -13.78 15.01 19.63
C LEU A 824 -13.10 16.26 19.06
N TYR A 825 -13.59 17.47 19.35
CA TYR A 825 -13.15 18.70 18.66
C TYR A 825 -12.46 19.74 19.54
N ASP A 826 -12.55 19.63 20.88
CA ASP A 826 -11.79 20.49 21.79
C ASP A 826 -10.35 19.98 21.91
N ARG A 827 -9.50 20.35 20.93
CA ARG A 827 -8.10 19.92 20.76
C ARG A 827 -7.19 21.05 20.30
N ASP A 828 -5.87 20.89 20.46
CA ASP A 828 -4.84 21.87 20.05
C ASP A 828 -4.60 21.93 18.53
N GLY A 829 -5.34 21.17 17.74
CA GLY A 829 -5.22 21.14 16.28
C GLY A 829 -6.49 20.60 15.61
N MET A 830 -6.56 20.74 14.28
CA MET A 830 -7.70 20.28 13.48
C MET A 830 -7.56 18.80 13.04
N PHE A 831 -6.35 18.36 12.72
CA PHE A 831 -6.03 17.01 12.21
C PHE A 831 -4.74 16.47 12.85
N GLY A 832 -4.43 15.20 12.63
CA GLY A 832 -3.19 14.53 13.06
C GLY A 832 -3.35 13.72 14.35
N PHE A 833 -4.57 13.35 14.71
CA PHE A 833 -4.88 12.60 15.93
C PHE A 833 -5.19 11.13 15.57
N GLY A 834 -4.92 10.21 16.50
CA GLY A 834 -5.09 8.77 16.28
C GLY A 834 -6.54 8.33 16.04
N ASP A 835 -7.51 9.19 16.34
CA ASP A 835 -8.96 9.01 16.22
C ASP A 835 -9.57 9.88 15.10
N ASP A 836 -8.77 10.34 14.13
CA ASP A 836 -9.25 11.17 13.01
C ASP A 836 -10.32 10.46 12.15
N ASP A 837 -10.34 9.12 12.14
CA ASP A 837 -11.41 8.32 11.54
C ASP A 837 -12.74 8.54 12.26
N ALA A 838 -12.78 8.36 13.58
CA ALA A 838 -13.95 8.59 14.41
C ALA A 838 -14.45 10.03 14.32
N ARG A 839 -13.53 11.01 14.29
CA ARG A 839 -13.85 12.44 14.20
C ARG A 839 -14.47 12.83 12.85
N SER A 840 -13.98 12.24 11.76
CA SER A 840 -14.51 12.40 10.40
C SER A 840 -15.88 11.71 10.25
N VAL A 841 -15.99 10.47 10.71
CA VAL A 841 -17.26 9.72 10.70
C VAL A 841 -18.33 10.44 11.52
N TYR A 842 -17.99 10.91 12.72
CA TYR A 842 -18.89 11.67 13.58
C TYR A 842 -19.37 12.95 12.90
N PHE A 843 -18.48 13.69 12.22
CA PHE A 843 -18.85 14.88 11.46
C PHE A 843 -19.83 14.54 10.33
N CYS A 844 -19.54 13.49 9.54
CA CYS A 844 -20.40 13.04 8.45
C CYS A 844 -21.79 12.65 8.96
N ARG A 845 -21.86 11.88 10.06
CA ARG A 845 -23.11 11.49 10.72
C ARG A 845 -23.85 12.71 11.27
N ALA A 846 -23.17 13.57 12.03
CA ALA A 846 -23.78 14.77 12.62
C ALA A 846 -24.36 15.73 11.56
N ALA A 847 -23.70 15.87 10.41
CA ALA A 847 -24.20 16.68 9.30
C ALA A 847 -25.54 16.16 8.74
N LEU A 848 -25.77 14.84 8.76
CA LEU A 848 -27.02 14.20 8.34
C LEU A 848 -28.08 14.21 9.46
N GLU A 849 -27.66 13.95 10.70
CA GLU A 849 -28.55 13.91 11.89
C GLU A 849 -29.05 15.28 12.33
N MET A 850 -28.36 16.37 11.98
CA MET A 850 -28.84 17.72 12.31
C MET A 850 -30.00 18.19 11.42
N MET A 851 -30.18 17.62 10.22
CA MET A 851 -31.16 18.10 9.23
C MET A 851 -32.61 18.12 9.76
N PRO A 852 -33.10 17.06 10.45
CA PRO A 852 -34.45 17.06 11.01
C PRO A 852 -34.62 18.11 12.12
N ALA A 853 -33.59 18.33 12.95
CA ALA A 853 -33.64 19.30 14.04
C ALA A 853 -33.67 20.75 13.53
N LEU A 854 -33.11 21.01 12.34
CA LEU A 854 -33.04 22.32 11.71
C LEU A 854 -34.14 22.56 10.67
N ASP A 855 -34.99 21.56 10.40
CA ASP A 855 -35.97 21.56 9.30
C ASP A 855 -35.33 22.01 7.95
N PHE A 856 -34.14 21.47 7.66
CA PHE A 856 -33.36 21.83 6.49
C PHE A 856 -32.81 20.60 5.78
N PHE A 857 -33.51 20.19 4.71
CA PHE A 857 -33.07 19.19 3.76
C PHE A 857 -32.61 19.88 2.46
N PRO A 858 -31.30 19.81 2.11
CA PRO A 858 -30.76 20.47 0.92
C PRO A 858 -31.10 19.68 -0.36
N ASP A 859 -31.11 20.37 -1.50
CA ASP A 859 -31.14 19.70 -2.82
C ASP A 859 -29.80 19.02 -3.10
N VAL A 860 -28.70 19.66 -2.66
CA VAL A 860 -27.33 19.16 -2.84
C VAL A 860 -26.49 19.34 -1.57
N ILE A 861 -25.76 18.30 -1.18
CA ILE A 861 -24.64 18.42 -0.24
C ILE A 861 -23.33 18.53 -1.03
N HIS A 862 -22.65 19.67 -0.89
CA HIS A 862 -21.34 19.90 -1.49
C HIS A 862 -20.26 19.60 -0.46
N VAL A 863 -19.55 18.50 -0.68
CA VAL A 863 -18.50 17.98 0.20
C VAL A 863 -17.12 18.45 -0.27
N HIS A 864 -16.28 18.90 0.65
CA HIS A 864 -14.88 19.26 0.39
C HIS A 864 -13.92 18.24 1.02
N ASP A 865 -13.07 17.64 0.18
CA ASP A 865 -12.01 16.68 0.54
C ASP A 865 -12.46 15.48 1.40
N TRP A 866 -11.49 14.71 1.91
CA TRP A 866 -11.72 13.42 2.56
C TRP A 866 -12.55 13.49 3.84
N TYR A 867 -12.53 14.62 4.57
CA TYR A 867 -13.12 14.73 5.90
C TYR A 867 -14.66 14.63 5.91
N GLY A 868 -15.32 15.02 4.81
CA GLY A 868 -16.76 14.82 4.61
C GLY A 868 -17.10 13.73 3.59
N ALA A 869 -16.09 13.10 2.97
CA ALA A 869 -16.26 12.26 1.78
C ALA A 869 -17.01 10.94 2.02
N LEU A 870 -17.36 10.63 3.27
CA LEU A 870 -18.21 9.49 3.59
C LEU A 870 -19.72 9.80 3.45
N ILE A 871 -20.11 11.08 3.40
CA ILE A 871 -21.52 11.49 3.28
C ILE A 871 -22.24 10.83 2.07
N PRO A 872 -21.69 10.80 0.84
CA PRO A 872 -22.36 10.17 -0.29
C PRO A 872 -22.63 8.68 -0.07
N ASN A 873 -21.66 7.99 0.53
CA ASN A 873 -21.81 6.58 0.85
C ASN A 873 -22.84 6.33 1.96
N LEU A 874 -22.89 7.20 2.98
CA LEU A 874 -23.89 7.12 4.05
C LEU A 874 -25.31 7.36 3.51
N LEU A 875 -25.49 8.35 2.62
CA LEU A 875 -26.78 8.60 1.95
C LEU A 875 -27.24 7.41 1.09
N ASP A 876 -26.31 6.69 0.46
CA ASP A 876 -26.63 5.54 -0.38
C ASP A 876 -27.00 4.28 0.42
N ARG A 877 -26.36 4.06 1.57
CA ARG A 877 -26.45 2.78 2.31
C ARG A 877 -27.16 2.83 3.65
N VAL A 878 -27.15 3.98 4.30
CA VAL A 878 -27.68 4.13 5.67
C VAL A 878 -28.87 5.08 5.74
N TYR A 879 -28.90 6.11 4.89
CA TYR A 879 -29.95 7.13 4.84
C TYR A 879 -30.66 7.13 3.47
N ASP A 880 -31.16 5.96 3.03
CA ASP A 880 -31.74 5.76 1.70
C ASP A 880 -33.25 6.13 1.60
N SER A 881 -33.88 6.45 2.73
CA SER A 881 -35.30 6.79 2.85
C SER A 881 -35.60 8.27 2.65
N GLU A 882 -36.84 8.59 2.26
CA GLU A 882 -37.30 9.98 2.13
C GLU A 882 -37.29 10.70 3.49
N PRO A 883 -36.76 11.95 3.57
CA PRO A 883 -36.34 12.84 2.47
C PRO A 883 -34.84 12.79 2.08
N TYR A 884 -34.02 11.91 2.67
CA TYR A 884 -32.56 11.85 2.44
C TYR A 884 -32.19 11.28 1.07
N ALA A 885 -32.84 10.19 0.74
CA ALA A 885 -33.18 9.72 -0.59
C ALA A 885 -32.92 10.67 -1.78
N ASP A 886 -33.57 11.84 -1.79
CA ASP A 886 -33.57 12.80 -2.92
C ASP A 886 -32.39 13.78 -2.91
N ILE A 887 -31.55 13.76 -1.88
CA ILE A 887 -30.40 14.63 -1.75
C ILE A 887 -29.29 14.15 -2.69
N ALA A 888 -28.85 15.03 -3.59
CA ALA A 888 -27.69 14.77 -4.45
C ALA A 888 -26.38 15.23 -3.78
N THR A 889 -25.25 14.73 -4.28
CA THR A 889 -23.94 14.97 -3.70
C THR A 889 -22.93 15.43 -4.75
N ALA A 890 -22.16 16.46 -4.39
CA ALA A 890 -21.02 16.94 -5.16
C ALA A 890 -19.77 16.88 -4.29
N LEU A 891 -18.76 16.12 -4.69
CA LEU A 891 -17.46 16.06 -4.00
C LEU A 891 -16.46 16.95 -4.71
N THR A 892 -15.79 17.89 -4.02
CA THR A 892 -14.64 18.63 -4.57
C THR A 892 -13.34 18.21 -3.92
N ILE A 893 -12.39 17.80 -4.77
CA ILE A 893 -11.02 17.41 -4.43
C ILE A 893 -10.11 18.63 -4.64
N HIS A 894 -9.51 19.15 -3.58
CA HIS A 894 -8.54 20.25 -3.66
C HIS A 894 -7.12 19.71 -3.80
N ASN A 895 -6.88 18.49 -3.31
CA ASN A 895 -5.60 17.81 -3.36
C ASN A 895 -5.76 16.30 -3.04
N LEU A 896 -5.07 15.44 -3.78
CA LEU A 896 -5.13 13.98 -3.58
C LEU A 896 -4.17 13.43 -2.52
N SER A 897 -3.27 14.26 -1.96
CA SER A 897 -2.28 13.76 -0.99
C SER A 897 -2.89 13.37 0.37
N ALA A 898 -4.09 13.87 0.70
CA ALA A 898 -4.79 13.56 1.95
C ALA A 898 -6.10 12.84 1.63
N GLN A 899 -6.12 11.52 1.83
CA GLN A 899 -7.20 10.65 1.34
C GLN A 899 -8.08 10.07 2.46
N GLY A 900 -7.67 10.19 3.73
CA GLY A 900 -8.36 9.54 4.85
C GLY A 900 -8.31 8.02 4.73
N VAL A 901 -7.11 7.45 4.72
CA VAL A 901 -6.90 5.99 4.66
C VAL A 901 -6.87 5.45 6.09
N PHE A 902 -7.84 4.61 6.42
CA PHE A 902 -8.06 4.06 7.76
C PHE A 902 -8.22 2.53 7.74
N GLY A 903 -8.27 1.95 8.94
CA GLY A 903 -8.61 0.55 9.16
C GLY A 903 -10.11 0.29 8.96
N PHE A 904 -10.50 -0.98 9.03
CA PHE A 904 -11.88 -1.40 8.83
C PHE A 904 -12.85 -0.80 9.85
N GLY A 905 -12.40 -0.48 11.08
CA GLY A 905 -13.31 0.11 12.08
C GLY A 905 -13.86 1.46 11.72
N ALA A 906 -13.24 2.22 10.81
CA ALA A 906 -13.87 3.41 10.25
C ALA A 906 -15.25 3.10 9.62
N LEU A 907 -15.41 1.93 8.99
CA LEU A 907 -16.71 1.49 8.47
C LEU A 907 -17.68 1.11 9.57
N MET A 908 -17.23 0.46 10.64
CA MET A 908 -18.11 0.13 11.75
C MET A 908 -18.57 1.35 12.51
N LEU A 909 -17.65 2.28 12.80
CA LEU A 909 -17.97 3.59 13.37
C LEU A 909 -19.03 4.28 12.51
N ALA A 910 -18.91 4.15 11.19
CA ALA A 910 -19.84 4.71 10.23
C ALA A 910 -21.11 3.88 10.02
N GLY A 911 -21.26 2.71 10.63
CA GLY A 911 -22.37 1.78 10.39
C GLY A 911 -22.45 1.28 8.95
N LEU A 912 -21.31 1.06 8.29
CA LEU A 912 -21.14 0.65 6.90
C LEU A 912 -20.48 -0.74 6.74
N GLN A 913 -20.27 -1.46 7.83
CA GLN A 913 -19.53 -2.72 7.86
C GLN A 913 -20.17 -3.85 7.04
N GLU A 914 -21.50 -3.87 6.92
CA GLU A 914 -22.23 -4.90 6.16
C GLU A 914 -21.93 -4.84 4.66
N TRP A 915 -21.51 -3.67 4.15
CA TRP A 915 -21.15 -3.48 2.74
C TRP A 915 -19.64 -3.66 2.47
N GLY A 916 -18.86 -4.02 3.50
CA GLY A 916 -17.45 -4.40 3.36
C GLY A 916 -16.54 -3.31 2.76
N LEU A 917 -15.40 -3.71 2.22
CA LEU A 917 -14.51 -2.83 1.44
C LEU A 917 -15.03 -2.68 0.00
N ILE A 918 -14.76 -1.53 -0.63
CA ILE A 918 -14.97 -1.38 -2.08
C ILE A 918 -13.96 -2.29 -2.80
N LYS A 919 -14.43 -3.28 -3.56
CA LYS A 919 -13.59 -4.22 -4.33
C LYS A 919 -13.71 -3.94 -5.82
N LEU A 920 -12.93 -3.00 -6.31
CA LEU A 920 -12.95 -2.59 -7.72
C LEU A 920 -11.91 -3.35 -8.55
N GLY A 921 -11.06 -4.17 -7.95
CA GLY A 921 -9.90 -4.75 -8.62
C GLY A 921 -8.79 -3.72 -8.83
N ILE A 922 -8.68 -2.73 -7.93
CA ILE A 922 -7.64 -1.69 -7.95
C ILE A 922 -6.63 -2.05 -6.85
N PRO A 923 -5.40 -2.50 -7.21
CA PRO A 923 -4.37 -2.85 -6.24
C PRO A 923 -4.11 -1.72 -5.24
N GLY A 924 -4.04 -2.06 -3.95
CA GLY A 924 -3.83 -1.09 -2.86
C GLY A 924 -5.11 -0.42 -2.35
N LEU A 925 -6.12 -0.16 -3.20
CA LEU A 925 -7.38 0.44 -2.79
C LEU A 925 -8.37 -0.59 -2.23
N ASP A 926 -8.39 -1.79 -2.81
CA ASP A 926 -9.33 -2.86 -2.45
C ASP A 926 -9.15 -3.40 -1.03
N ASN A 927 -8.01 -3.12 -0.38
CA ASN A 927 -7.61 -3.74 0.88
C ASN A 927 -7.60 -2.75 2.06
N VAL A 928 -8.00 -1.49 1.84
CA VAL A 928 -7.99 -0.42 2.85
C VAL A 928 -9.31 0.36 2.83
N VAL A 929 -9.63 1.07 3.92
CA VAL A 929 -10.74 2.02 3.92
C VAL A 929 -10.21 3.38 3.49
N ASN A 930 -10.39 3.70 2.21
CA ASN A 930 -10.04 5.02 1.67
C ASN A 930 -11.29 5.90 1.61
N VAL A 931 -11.45 6.84 2.56
CA VAL A 931 -12.67 7.65 2.68
C VAL A 931 -12.87 8.56 1.47
N LEU A 932 -11.78 9.16 0.94
CA LEU A 932 -11.86 9.95 -0.29
C LEU A 932 -12.21 9.07 -1.51
N GLY A 933 -11.61 7.89 -1.62
CA GLY A 933 -11.92 6.91 -2.65
C GLY A 933 -13.39 6.47 -2.62
N ARG A 934 -13.95 6.24 -1.41
CA ARG A 934 -15.38 6.01 -1.24
C ARG A 934 -16.20 7.21 -1.71
N GLY A 935 -15.82 8.43 -1.35
CA GLY A 935 -16.48 9.64 -1.82
C GLY A 935 -16.48 9.74 -3.35
N ILE A 936 -15.35 9.48 -4.01
CA ILE A 936 -15.25 9.47 -5.47
C ILE A 936 -16.17 8.41 -6.08
N HIS A 937 -16.22 7.22 -5.48
CA HIS A 937 -17.05 6.13 -5.96
C HIS A 937 -18.55 6.43 -5.81
N PHE A 938 -18.99 6.94 -4.67
CA PHE A 938 -20.41 7.11 -4.33
C PHE A 938 -21.01 8.49 -4.65
N ALA A 939 -20.21 9.55 -4.82
CA ALA A 939 -20.76 10.87 -5.14
C ALA A 939 -21.45 10.89 -6.52
N ASP A 940 -22.53 11.65 -6.65
CA ASP A 940 -23.24 11.80 -7.94
C ASP A 940 -22.34 12.53 -8.95
N VAL A 941 -21.60 13.54 -8.49
CA VAL A 941 -20.53 14.20 -9.26
C VAL A 941 -19.29 14.44 -8.41
N VAL A 942 -18.13 14.40 -9.07
CA VAL A 942 -16.80 14.66 -8.52
C VAL A 942 -16.21 15.84 -9.26
N ASN A 943 -15.65 16.80 -8.54
CA ASN A 943 -15.02 17.99 -9.09
C ASN A 943 -13.59 18.11 -8.54
N THR A 944 -12.72 18.72 -9.31
CA THR A 944 -11.41 19.18 -8.84
C THR A 944 -11.15 20.61 -9.29
N VAL A 945 -10.17 21.26 -8.70
CA VAL A 945 -9.99 22.72 -8.75
C VAL A 945 -9.35 23.25 -10.04
N SER A 946 -9.18 22.43 -11.08
CA SER A 946 -8.85 22.86 -12.46
C SER A 946 -9.14 21.77 -13.51
N GLU A 947 -9.32 22.18 -14.77
CA GLU A 947 -9.62 21.28 -15.89
C GLU A 947 -8.39 20.46 -16.29
N ARG A 948 -7.21 21.08 -16.26
CA ARG A 948 -5.94 20.39 -16.45
C ARG A 948 -5.67 19.39 -15.34
N TYR A 949 -5.87 19.78 -14.08
CA TYR A 949 -5.65 18.88 -12.96
C TYR A 949 -6.60 17.69 -12.98
N ALA A 950 -7.86 17.88 -13.38
CA ALA A 950 -8.81 16.78 -13.60
C ALA A 950 -8.28 15.70 -14.56
N LYS A 951 -7.52 16.10 -15.59
CA LYS A 951 -6.86 15.18 -16.53
C LYS A 951 -5.58 14.59 -15.95
N GLU A 952 -4.79 15.41 -15.25
CA GLU A 952 -3.51 14.98 -14.66
C GLU A 952 -3.73 13.91 -13.58
N ILE A 953 -4.70 14.05 -12.68
CA ILE A 953 -4.98 13.06 -11.62
C ILE A 953 -5.46 11.70 -12.13
N GLN A 954 -5.82 11.61 -13.39
CA GLN A 954 -6.15 10.35 -14.03
C GLN A 954 -4.91 9.61 -14.52
N THR A 955 -3.70 10.13 -14.30
CA THR A 955 -2.44 9.44 -14.58
C THR A 955 -1.78 8.95 -13.28
N PRO A 956 -0.98 7.86 -13.33
CA PRO A 956 -0.28 7.36 -12.15
C PRO A 956 0.65 8.37 -11.48
N GLU A 957 1.20 9.33 -12.24
CA GLU A 957 2.14 10.33 -11.73
C GLU A 957 1.47 11.32 -10.75
N TYR A 958 0.19 11.67 -10.96
CA TYR A 958 -0.51 12.69 -10.17
C TYR A 958 -1.71 12.16 -9.38
N GLY A 959 -2.15 10.92 -9.64
CA GLY A 959 -3.37 10.38 -9.06
C GLY A 959 -3.21 9.74 -7.68
N GLU A 960 -1.99 9.66 -7.13
CA GLU A 960 -1.73 9.21 -5.74
C GLU A 960 -2.38 7.85 -5.41
N GLY A 961 -2.38 6.91 -6.37
CA GLY A 961 -3.01 5.58 -6.22
C GLY A 961 -4.54 5.55 -6.43
N LEU A 962 -5.17 6.70 -6.68
CA LEU A 962 -6.59 6.83 -7.03
C LEU A 962 -6.81 7.08 -8.53
N ASP A 963 -5.76 7.12 -9.35
CA ASP A 963 -5.84 7.41 -10.79
C ASP A 963 -6.76 6.44 -11.53
N GLU A 964 -6.71 5.15 -11.20
CA GLU A 964 -7.59 4.16 -11.81
C GLU A 964 -9.04 4.36 -11.40
N LEU A 965 -9.30 4.65 -10.12
CA LEU A 965 -10.63 4.96 -9.63
C LEU A 965 -11.18 6.21 -10.34
N LEU A 966 -10.35 7.24 -10.52
CA LEU A 966 -10.72 8.47 -11.20
C LEU A 966 -11.01 8.22 -12.69
N ARG A 967 -10.21 7.39 -13.38
CA ARG A 967 -10.48 6.97 -14.78
C ARG A 967 -11.79 6.20 -14.92
N ARG A 968 -12.17 5.40 -13.91
CA ARG A 968 -13.47 4.69 -13.90
C ARG A 968 -14.65 5.64 -13.69
N ASN A 969 -14.39 6.81 -13.09
CA ASN A 969 -15.39 7.82 -12.77
C ASN A 969 -15.25 9.09 -13.64
N THR A 970 -14.54 9.03 -14.78
CA THR A 970 -14.27 10.19 -15.65
C THR A 970 -15.55 10.91 -16.08
N GLN A 971 -16.65 10.18 -16.33
CA GLN A 971 -17.93 10.76 -16.75
C GLN A 971 -18.53 11.73 -15.74
N LYS A 972 -18.21 11.55 -14.46
CA LYS A 972 -18.68 12.41 -13.37
C LYS A 972 -17.56 13.25 -12.77
N LEU A 973 -16.36 13.23 -13.36
CA LEU A 973 -15.21 14.01 -12.93
C LEU A 973 -15.13 15.33 -13.72
N HIS A 974 -15.27 16.44 -13.01
CA HIS A 974 -15.25 17.79 -13.55
C HIS A 974 -14.03 18.55 -13.04
N GLY A 975 -13.61 19.57 -13.80
CA GLY A 975 -12.60 20.53 -13.36
C GLY A 975 -13.19 21.93 -13.38
N ILE A 976 -13.25 22.60 -12.23
CA ILE A 976 -13.73 23.98 -12.13
C ILE A 976 -12.68 24.82 -11.42
N LEU A 977 -12.13 25.79 -12.15
CA LEU A 977 -11.13 26.72 -11.62
C LEU A 977 -11.66 27.50 -10.42
N ASN A 978 -10.80 27.68 -9.43
CA ASN A 978 -11.07 28.58 -8.32
C ASN A 978 -11.15 30.06 -8.78
N GLY A 979 -11.84 30.87 -7.98
CA GLY A 979 -11.79 32.32 -8.04
C GLY A 979 -11.15 32.92 -6.78
N ILE A 980 -11.07 34.25 -6.72
CA ILE A 980 -10.70 35.00 -5.52
C ILE A 980 -11.83 35.94 -5.07
N ASP A 981 -11.86 36.26 -3.79
CA ASP A 981 -12.81 37.21 -3.20
C ASP A 981 -12.36 38.65 -3.48
N TYR A 982 -13.12 39.37 -4.30
CA TYR A 982 -12.85 40.78 -4.63
C TYR A 982 -13.19 41.75 -3.49
N GLU A 983 -13.87 41.31 -2.42
CA GLU A 983 -13.99 42.13 -1.20
C GLU A 983 -12.66 42.16 -0.44
N THR A 984 -11.93 41.04 -0.46
CA THR A 984 -10.65 40.88 0.24
C THR A 984 -9.48 41.36 -0.64
N PHE A 985 -9.50 41.04 -1.93
CA PHE A 985 -8.40 41.24 -2.87
C PHE A 985 -8.74 42.29 -3.94
N ASP A 986 -8.81 43.56 -3.54
CA ASP A 986 -9.09 44.68 -4.46
C ASP A 986 -8.09 45.84 -4.27
N PRO A 987 -7.13 46.05 -5.19
CA PRO A 987 -6.14 47.12 -5.06
C PRO A 987 -6.73 48.54 -5.04
N GLN A 988 -8.03 48.72 -5.34
CA GLN A 988 -8.71 50.00 -5.20
C GLN A 988 -9.16 50.31 -3.76
N ARG A 989 -9.31 49.27 -2.92
CA ARG A 989 -9.94 49.36 -1.60
C ARG A 989 -9.18 48.59 -0.50
N ASP A 990 -8.13 47.88 -0.86
CA ASP A 990 -7.35 47.06 0.06
C ASP A 990 -6.73 47.93 1.16
N PRO A 991 -7.13 47.75 2.44
CA PRO A 991 -6.64 48.56 3.54
C PRO A 991 -5.17 48.28 3.89
N ASN A 992 -4.60 47.18 3.41
CA ASN A 992 -3.25 46.76 3.74
C ASN A 992 -2.18 47.37 2.83
N ILE A 993 -2.57 48.07 1.75
CA ILE A 993 -1.65 48.70 0.81
C ILE A 993 -1.67 50.23 0.95
N PRO A 994 -0.50 50.91 0.90
CA PRO A 994 -0.42 52.35 1.15
C PRO A 994 -0.95 53.22 0.00
N HIS A 995 -0.93 52.71 -1.24
CA HIS A 995 -1.41 53.45 -2.41
C HIS A 995 -2.37 52.61 -3.24
N HIS A 996 -3.61 53.07 -3.38
CA HIS A 996 -4.63 52.38 -4.19
C HIS A 996 -4.49 52.64 -5.68
N TYR A 997 -4.89 51.65 -6.49
CA TYR A 997 -4.81 51.69 -7.95
C TYR A 997 -5.83 50.77 -8.62
N SER A 998 -6.06 50.98 -9.91
CA SER A 998 -6.98 50.19 -10.72
C SER A 998 -6.33 49.74 -12.03
N ALA A 999 -7.00 48.87 -12.78
CA ALA A 999 -6.52 48.41 -14.08
C ALA A 999 -6.41 49.55 -15.12
N ASP A 1000 -7.24 50.60 -15.00
CA ASP A 1000 -7.19 51.76 -15.90
C ASP A 1000 -6.14 52.80 -15.47
N ALA A 1001 -5.74 52.77 -14.20
CA ALA A 1001 -4.72 53.65 -13.62
C ALA A 1001 -3.73 52.88 -12.71
N PRO A 1002 -2.86 52.02 -13.27
CA PRO A 1002 -1.96 51.16 -12.47
C PRO A 1002 -0.70 51.90 -11.97
N GLN A 1003 -0.54 53.21 -12.24
CA GLN A 1003 0.71 53.93 -12.02
C GLN A 1003 1.13 53.94 -10.54
N ASN A 1004 0.16 53.97 -9.62
CA ASN A 1004 0.40 53.94 -8.18
C ASN A 1004 0.98 52.60 -7.68
N LYS A 1005 0.94 51.52 -8.49
CA LYS A 1005 1.65 50.26 -8.20
C LYS A 1005 3.15 50.50 -7.99
N ALA A 1006 3.75 51.43 -8.75
CA ALA A 1006 5.15 51.78 -8.60
C ALA A 1006 5.47 52.41 -7.23
N LEU A 1007 4.51 53.15 -6.64
CA LEU A 1007 4.65 53.71 -5.28
C LEU A 1007 4.61 52.60 -4.23
N ASN A 1008 3.73 51.60 -4.39
CA ASN A 1008 3.71 50.42 -3.53
C ASN A 1008 5.03 49.62 -3.61
N ARG A 1009 5.63 49.50 -4.81
CA ARG A 1009 6.95 48.88 -4.98
C ARG A 1009 8.04 49.61 -4.20
N THR A 1010 8.08 50.94 -4.30
CA THR A 1010 9.05 51.76 -3.55
C THR A 1010 8.83 51.64 -2.04
N ALA A 1011 7.57 51.69 -1.58
CA ALA A 1011 7.24 51.51 -0.16
C ALA A 1011 7.67 50.13 0.36
N LEU A 1012 7.40 49.06 -0.40
CA LEU A 1012 7.77 47.70 -0.03
C LEU A 1012 9.29 47.51 0.04
N ARG A 1013 10.05 48.10 -0.88
CA ARG A 1013 11.53 48.08 -0.83
C ARG A 1013 12.05 48.74 0.43
N ALA A 1014 11.51 49.90 0.79
CA ALA A 1014 11.89 50.62 1.99
C ALA A 1014 11.53 49.82 3.26
N GLU A 1015 10.33 49.22 3.31
CA GLU A 1015 9.88 48.35 4.40
C GLU A 1015 10.82 47.15 4.62
N LEU A 1016 11.30 46.53 3.54
CA LEU A 1016 12.13 45.33 3.57
C LEU A 1016 13.65 45.59 3.57
N GLY A 1017 14.08 46.85 3.56
CA GLY A 1017 15.50 47.22 3.54
C GLY A 1017 16.22 46.93 2.21
N LEU A 1018 15.48 46.76 1.11
CA LEU A 1018 16.02 46.52 -0.22
C LEU A 1018 16.53 47.83 -0.87
N GLU A 1019 17.51 47.72 -1.75
CA GLU A 1019 18.05 48.89 -2.46
C GLU A 1019 17.04 49.51 -3.45
N GLU A 1020 17.04 50.83 -3.55
CA GLU A 1020 16.21 51.54 -4.52
C GLU A 1020 16.85 51.51 -5.92
N VAL A 1021 16.53 50.47 -6.70
CA VAL A 1021 17.02 50.28 -8.08
C VAL A 1021 15.89 50.19 -9.11
N LYS A 1022 16.24 50.27 -10.40
CA LYS A 1022 15.28 50.07 -11.50
C LYS A 1022 15.04 48.60 -11.89
N ALA A 1023 15.75 47.65 -11.26
CA ALA A 1023 15.54 46.22 -11.49
C ALA A 1023 14.12 45.78 -11.08
N PRO A 1024 13.57 44.69 -11.63
CA PRO A 1024 12.30 44.15 -11.19
C PRO A 1024 12.39 43.56 -9.78
N LEU A 1025 11.30 43.68 -9.02
CA LEU A 1025 11.11 42.99 -7.73
C LEU A 1025 10.29 41.70 -7.93
N CYS A 1026 10.91 40.56 -7.68
CA CYS A 1026 10.35 39.23 -7.85
C CYS A 1026 9.92 38.65 -6.50
N ALA A 1027 8.71 38.11 -6.43
CA ALA A 1027 8.10 37.64 -5.20
C ALA A 1027 7.87 36.13 -5.19
N ILE A 1028 7.99 35.54 -4.00
CA ILE A 1028 7.52 34.20 -3.68
C ILE A 1028 6.60 34.33 -2.46
N VAL A 1029 5.35 33.91 -2.63
CA VAL A 1029 4.34 33.85 -1.56
C VAL A 1029 3.82 32.41 -1.51
N SER A 1030 4.40 31.58 -0.65
CA SER A 1030 4.14 30.13 -0.69
C SER A 1030 4.51 29.41 0.60
N ARG A 1031 4.01 28.18 0.78
CA ARG A 1031 4.46 27.25 1.83
C ARG A 1031 5.76 26.58 1.38
N PHE A 1032 6.71 26.39 2.28
CA PHE A 1032 8.03 25.84 1.95
C PHE A 1032 8.03 24.30 1.93
N TYR A 1033 7.54 23.71 0.85
CA TYR A 1033 7.58 22.25 0.63
C TYR A 1033 8.18 21.93 -0.74
N ASP A 1034 8.80 20.76 -0.88
CA ASP A 1034 9.50 20.33 -2.10
C ASP A 1034 8.65 20.47 -3.36
N VAL A 1035 7.35 20.18 -3.27
CA VAL A 1035 6.39 20.27 -4.40
C VAL A 1035 6.24 21.68 -4.98
N LYS A 1036 6.74 22.71 -4.30
CA LYS A 1036 6.67 24.12 -4.74
C LYS A 1036 7.85 24.56 -5.60
N GLY A 1037 8.80 23.68 -5.92
CA GLY A 1037 9.87 23.99 -6.88
C GLY A 1037 11.03 24.80 -6.32
N PHE A 1038 11.24 24.78 -5.00
CA PHE A 1038 12.35 25.53 -4.39
C PHE A 1038 13.72 24.89 -4.62
N ASP A 1039 13.76 23.60 -4.96
CA ASP A 1039 14.94 22.91 -5.50
C ASP A 1039 15.37 23.48 -6.86
N LEU A 1040 14.42 23.84 -7.74
CA LEU A 1040 14.73 24.52 -9.00
C LEU A 1040 15.27 25.93 -8.74
N LEU A 1041 14.65 26.63 -7.79
CA LEU A 1041 15.08 27.96 -7.40
C LEU A 1041 16.47 27.94 -6.77
N GLU A 1042 16.77 26.99 -5.88
CA GLU A 1042 18.08 26.85 -5.22
C GLU A 1042 19.21 26.76 -6.26
N GLN A 1043 18.99 25.98 -7.31
CA GLN A 1043 19.95 25.78 -8.40
C GLN A 1043 20.13 27.04 -9.27
N ALA A 1044 19.04 27.77 -9.54
CA ALA A 1044 19.08 28.97 -10.38
C ALA A 1044 19.39 30.26 -9.61
N MET A 1045 19.37 30.24 -8.28
CA MET A 1045 19.49 31.44 -7.43
C MET A 1045 20.78 32.24 -7.66
N PRO A 1046 21.98 31.62 -7.79
CA PRO A 1046 23.21 32.36 -8.05
C PRO A 1046 23.13 33.22 -9.31
N GLU A 1047 22.59 32.67 -10.39
CA GLU A 1047 22.44 33.33 -11.68
C GLU A 1047 21.35 34.40 -11.62
N LEU A 1048 20.22 34.13 -10.97
CA LEU A 1048 19.13 35.10 -10.78
C LEU A 1048 19.60 36.34 -10.00
N VAL A 1049 20.42 36.16 -8.97
CA VAL A 1049 21.04 37.25 -8.21
C VAL A 1049 22.06 38.01 -9.07
N GLN A 1050 22.90 37.30 -9.84
CA GLN A 1050 23.85 37.93 -10.77
C GLN A 1050 23.18 38.75 -11.88
N LEU A 1051 21.97 38.38 -12.29
CA LEU A 1051 21.16 39.17 -13.23
C LEU A 1051 20.67 40.50 -12.65
N GLY A 1052 20.88 40.75 -11.36
CA GLY A 1052 20.49 41.99 -10.67
C GLY A 1052 19.02 42.03 -10.24
N LEU A 1053 18.32 40.88 -10.24
CA LEU A 1053 16.92 40.80 -9.80
C LEU A 1053 16.82 40.94 -8.29
N GLN A 1054 15.82 41.67 -7.80
CA GLN A 1054 15.52 41.70 -6.36
C GLN A 1054 14.48 40.64 -6.01
N ILE A 1055 14.65 39.97 -4.88
CA ILE A 1055 13.83 38.82 -4.50
C ILE A 1055 13.24 39.06 -3.11
N VAL A 1056 11.92 38.92 -2.98
CA VAL A 1056 11.20 38.90 -1.71
C VAL A 1056 10.51 37.55 -1.52
N VAL A 1057 10.69 36.95 -0.35
CA VAL A 1057 10.11 35.65 -0.01
C VAL A 1057 9.32 35.77 1.29
N ILE A 1058 8.08 35.30 1.28
CA ILE A 1058 7.28 35.08 2.48
C ILE A 1058 6.72 33.66 2.50
N GLY A 1059 6.87 32.98 3.64
CA GLY A 1059 6.42 31.61 3.79
C GLY A 1059 7.02 30.91 5.00
N THR A 1060 6.58 29.67 5.22
CA THR A 1060 7.13 28.76 6.23
C THR A 1060 6.88 27.32 5.81
N GLY A 1061 7.66 26.38 6.35
CA GLY A 1061 7.53 24.96 6.04
C GLY A 1061 8.79 24.19 6.42
N ASP A 1062 9.36 23.45 5.46
CA ASP A 1062 10.60 22.72 5.63
C ASP A 1062 11.74 23.67 5.99
N ARG A 1063 12.42 23.32 7.10
CA ARG A 1063 13.55 24.05 7.64
C ARG A 1063 14.69 24.18 6.62
N ARG A 1064 14.90 23.20 5.73
CA ARG A 1064 15.92 23.27 4.67
C ARG A 1064 15.72 24.51 3.80
N TYR A 1065 14.50 24.78 3.38
CA TYR A 1065 14.19 25.94 2.53
C TYR A 1065 14.14 27.24 3.33
N GLU A 1066 13.66 27.21 4.59
CA GLU A 1066 13.78 28.38 5.46
C GLU A 1066 15.25 28.81 5.63
N ASP A 1067 16.13 27.85 5.90
CA ASP A 1067 17.55 28.10 6.11
C ASP A 1067 18.25 28.51 4.79
N MET A 1068 17.87 27.92 3.65
CA MET A 1068 18.30 28.37 2.32
C MET A 1068 17.95 29.84 2.06
N PHE A 1069 16.69 30.24 2.28
CA PHE A 1069 16.25 31.61 2.08
C PHE A 1069 16.93 32.57 3.07
N ARG A 1070 17.02 32.21 4.36
CA ARG A 1070 17.75 33.01 5.37
C ARG A 1070 19.21 33.21 4.98
N ARG A 1071 19.87 32.18 4.46
CA ARG A 1071 21.25 32.27 3.98
C ARG A 1071 21.39 33.32 2.87
N TRP A 1072 20.55 33.26 1.83
CA TRP A 1072 20.57 34.25 0.75
C TRP A 1072 20.27 35.67 1.23
N ALA A 1073 19.30 35.85 2.13
CA ALA A 1073 19.04 37.15 2.75
C ALA A 1073 20.23 37.67 3.56
N SER A 1074 21.05 36.79 4.15
CA SER A 1074 22.26 37.19 4.88
C SER A 1074 23.45 37.49 3.96
N GLU A 1075 23.58 36.78 2.84
CA GLU A 1075 24.69 36.94 1.88
C GLU A 1075 24.50 38.18 1.00
N VAL A 1076 23.25 38.50 0.61
CA VAL A 1076 22.92 39.64 -0.26
C VAL A 1076 21.72 40.48 0.27
N PRO A 1077 21.84 41.08 1.47
CA PRO A 1077 20.71 41.67 2.22
C PRO A 1077 20.05 42.90 1.58
N ARG A 1078 20.71 43.56 0.61
CA ARG A 1078 20.13 44.70 -0.13
C ARG A 1078 19.37 44.27 -1.40
N GLN A 1079 19.41 42.97 -1.73
CA GLN A 1079 18.83 42.39 -2.94
C GLN A 1079 17.81 41.27 -2.63
N VAL A 1080 18.02 40.51 -1.56
CA VAL A 1080 17.13 39.42 -1.12
C VAL A 1080 16.56 39.71 0.27
N ALA A 1081 15.24 39.68 0.40
CA ALA A 1081 14.52 39.83 1.67
C ALA A 1081 13.63 38.62 1.95
N VAL A 1082 13.61 38.15 3.19
CA VAL A 1082 12.89 36.93 3.58
C VAL A 1082 12.14 37.16 4.89
N ALA A 1083 10.84 36.88 4.86
CA ALA A 1083 9.96 36.86 6.02
C ALA A 1083 9.49 35.43 6.28
N VAL A 1084 10.08 34.76 7.29
CA VAL A 1084 9.65 33.41 7.67
C VAL A 1084 8.42 33.49 8.58
N GLY A 1085 7.35 32.82 8.19
CA GLY A 1085 6.06 32.84 8.85
C GLY A 1085 4.93 33.17 7.87
N PHE A 1086 3.75 33.46 8.42
CA PHE A 1086 2.60 33.90 7.63
C PHE A 1086 2.09 35.25 8.16
N ASP A 1087 2.11 36.26 7.29
CA ASP A 1087 1.52 37.57 7.51
C ASP A 1087 0.70 37.94 6.26
N ALA A 1088 -0.63 37.95 6.41
CA ALA A 1088 -1.55 38.23 5.32
C ALA A 1088 -1.44 39.68 4.80
N ALA A 1089 -1.19 40.64 5.70
CA ALA A 1089 -1.07 42.04 5.32
C ALA A 1089 0.24 42.28 4.54
N LEU A 1090 1.35 41.68 5.00
CA LEU A 1090 2.60 41.70 4.25
C LEU A 1090 2.47 40.99 2.89
N ALA A 1091 1.76 39.85 2.82
CA ALA A 1091 1.51 39.18 1.55
C ALA A 1091 0.75 40.06 0.55
N GLN A 1092 -0.28 40.81 0.98
CA GLN A 1092 -0.98 41.77 0.13
C GLN A 1092 -0.09 42.94 -0.32
N ARG A 1093 0.76 43.47 0.56
CA ARG A 1093 1.77 44.47 0.17
C ARG A 1093 2.77 43.90 -0.83
N ILE A 1094 3.18 42.65 -0.69
CA ILE A 1094 4.03 41.95 -1.67
C ILE A 1094 3.30 41.83 -3.02
N TYR A 1095 2.05 41.40 -3.06
CA TYR A 1095 1.28 41.37 -4.32
C TYR A 1095 1.11 42.76 -4.94
N ALA A 1096 0.95 43.81 -4.13
CA ALA A 1096 0.83 45.17 -4.65
C ALA A 1096 2.16 45.75 -5.13
N GLY A 1097 3.27 45.46 -4.46
CA GLY A 1097 4.58 46.06 -4.73
C GLY A 1097 5.48 45.25 -5.68
N ALA A 1098 5.32 43.93 -5.78
CA ALA A 1098 6.14 43.11 -6.66
C ALA A 1098 5.79 43.32 -8.14
N ASP A 1099 6.78 43.09 -9.01
CA ASP A 1099 6.61 43.09 -10.46
C ASP A 1099 6.28 41.70 -10.98
N MET A 1100 6.90 40.66 -10.40
CA MET A 1100 6.72 39.27 -10.80
C MET A 1100 6.39 38.39 -9.61
N LEU A 1101 5.58 37.35 -9.81
CA LEU A 1101 5.37 36.26 -8.85
C LEU A 1101 5.94 34.97 -9.42
N TRP A 1102 6.82 34.29 -8.69
CA TRP A 1102 7.40 33.02 -9.11
C TRP A 1102 6.67 31.84 -8.49
N MET A 1103 6.20 30.92 -9.34
CA MET A 1103 5.56 29.66 -8.92
C MET A 1103 6.11 28.48 -9.76
N PRO A 1104 7.35 28.03 -9.49
CA PRO A 1104 7.97 26.90 -10.19
C PRO A 1104 7.44 25.53 -9.72
N SER A 1105 6.20 25.47 -9.20
CA SER A 1105 5.61 24.29 -8.57
C SER A 1105 5.75 23.04 -9.44
N ARG A 1106 6.23 21.95 -8.84
CA ARG A 1106 6.21 20.61 -9.44
C ARG A 1106 4.78 20.19 -9.74
N PHE A 1107 3.88 20.62 -8.87
CA PHE A 1107 2.49 20.28 -8.90
C PHE A 1107 1.64 21.38 -8.22
N GLU A 1108 0.54 21.79 -8.86
CA GLU A 1108 -0.36 22.83 -8.34
C GLU A 1108 -1.81 22.59 -8.79
N PRO A 1109 -2.67 21.95 -7.98
CA PRO A 1109 -4.06 21.62 -8.33
C PRO A 1109 -4.86 22.78 -8.90
N GLY A 1110 -4.79 23.94 -8.24
CA GLY A 1110 -5.54 25.15 -8.58
C GLY A 1110 -4.67 26.40 -8.45
N GLY A 1111 -4.10 26.62 -7.25
CA GLY A 1111 -3.33 27.82 -6.91
C GLY A 1111 -4.21 29.07 -6.77
N LEU A 1112 -4.07 29.81 -5.67
CA LEU A 1112 -4.73 31.12 -5.50
C LEU A 1112 -3.76 32.29 -5.76
N ALA A 1113 -2.47 32.08 -5.49
CA ALA A 1113 -1.46 33.15 -5.52
C ALA A 1113 -1.33 33.82 -6.90
N GLN A 1114 -1.44 33.05 -7.99
CA GLN A 1114 -1.39 33.59 -9.35
C GLN A 1114 -2.63 34.42 -9.69
N LEU A 1115 -3.81 34.06 -9.18
CA LEU A 1115 -5.04 34.83 -9.39
C LEU A 1115 -4.97 36.16 -8.65
N ILE A 1116 -4.48 36.14 -7.40
CA ILE A 1116 -4.23 37.36 -6.62
C ILE A 1116 -3.17 38.22 -7.34
N ALA A 1117 -2.10 37.62 -7.84
CA ALA A 1117 -1.07 38.35 -8.57
C ALA A 1117 -1.62 39.04 -9.84
N LEU A 1118 -2.42 38.35 -10.66
CA LEU A 1118 -3.10 38.95 -11.81
C LEU A 1118 -3.97 40.14 -11.39
N ARG A 1119 -4.78 39.98 -10.33
CA ARG A 1119 -5.64 41.04 -9.80
C ARG A 1119 -4.87 42.28 -9.33
N TYR A 1120 -3.68 42.10 -8.78
CA TYR A 1120 -2.81 43.19 -8.31
C TYR A 1120 -1.80 43.65 -9.38
N GLY A 1121 -1.87 43.12 -10.60
CA GLY A 1121 -0.97 43.50 -11.70
C GLY A 1121 0.47 43.04 -11.49
N THR A 1122 0.69 41.98 -10.72
CA THR A 1122 1.98 41.28 -10.55
C THR A 1122 2.02 40.11 -11.51
N ILE A 1123 3.00 40.08 -12.40
CA ILE A 1123 3.00 39.16 -13.54
C ILE A 1123 3.53 37.77 -13.13
N PRO A 1124 2.73 36.69 -13.25
CA PRO A 1124 3.17 35.36 -12.84
C PRO A 1124 4.21 34.76 -13.79
N VAL A 1125 5.23 34.10 -13.23
CA VAL A 1125 6.16 33.20 -13.93
C VAL A 1125 5.98 31.81 -13.34
N VAL A 1126 5.40 30.90 -14.11
CA VAL A 1126 4.84 29.64 -13.59
C VAL A 1126 5.28 28.43 -14.40
N ARG A 1127 5.32 27.26 -13.75
CA ARG A 1127 5.34 26.00 -14.49
C ARG A 1127 3.94 25.67 -15.02
N ALA A 1128 3.84 25.14 -16.23
CA ALA A 1128 2.59 24.67 -16.83
C ALA A 1128 2.13 23.34 -16.22
N THR A 1129 1.56 23.38 -15.01
CA THR A 1129 0.94 22.24 -14.30
C THR A 1129 -0.38 22.66 -13.65
N GLY A 1130 -1.34 21.74 -13.59
CA GLY A 1130 -2.64 21.93 -12.95
C GLY A 1130 -3.28 23.30 -13.22
N GLY A 1131 -3.71 23.97 -12.17
CA GLY A 1131 -4.39 25.26 -12.28
C GLY A 1131 -3.53 26.39 -12.83
N LEU A 1132 -2.19 26.30 -12.75
CA LEU A 1132 -1.29 27.29 -13.34
C LEU A 1132 -1.34 27.25 -14.87
N ALA A 1133 -1.43 26.05 -15.45
CA ALA A 1133 -1.55 25.88 -16.90
C ALA A 1133 -2.86 26.45 -17.46
N ASP A 1134 -3.94 26.33 -16.69
CA ASP A 1134 -5.27 26.79 -17.07
C ASP A 1134 -5.48 28.31 -16.87
N THR A 1135 -4.80 28.90 -15.88
CA THR A 1135 -4.99 30.31 -15.50
C THR A 1135 -3.99 31.26 -16.16
N ILE A 1136 -2.78 30.78 -16.42
CA ILE A 1136 -1.70 31.59 -17.02
C ILE A 1136 -1.54 31.23 -18.48
N ARG A 1137 -1.53 32.24 -19.35
CA ARG A 1137 -1.26 32.17 -20.78
C ARG A 1137 0.09 32.83 -21.05
N ASP A 1138 0.97 32.12 -21.76
CA ASP A 1138 2.33 32.59 -22.04
C ASP A 1138 2.26 33.87 -22.87
N PHE A 1139 2.99 34.89 -22.44
CA PHE A 1139 2.96 36.19 -23.08
C PHE A 1139 3.74 36.17 -24.40
N ASP A 1140 3.06 36.56 -25.47
CA ASP A 1140 3.65 36.77 -26.78
C ASP A 1140 3.61 38.28 -27.11
N PRO A 1141 4.77 38.96 -27.13
CA PRO A 1141 4.86 40.38 -27.43
C PRO A 1141 4.56 40.72 -28.90
N ALA A 1142 4.63 39.76 -29.83
CA ALA A 1142 4.37 40.01 -31.26
C ALA A 1142 2.87 40.16 -31.56
N VAL A 1143 2.04 39.37 -30.88
CA VAL A 1143 0.58 39.38 -31.07
C VAL A 1143 -0.18 40.04 -29.91
N HIS A 1144 0.53 40.49 -28.86
CA HIS A 1144 -0.06 41.08 -27.65
C HIS A 1144 -1.14 40.18 -27.03
N THR A 1145 -0.77 38.93 -26.74
CA THR A 1145 -1.63 37.97 -26.05
C THR A 1145 -0.92 37.35 -24.86
N GLY A 1146 -1.68 36.85 -23.88
CA GLY A 1146 -1.13 36.23 -22.68
C GLY A 1146 -1.11 37.18 -21.47
N ASN A 1147 -0.93 36.61 -20.29
CA ASN A 1147 -1.04 37.30 -19.00
C ASN A 1147 0.08 36.94 -18.01
N GLY A 1148 1.08 36.16 -18.45
CA GLY A 1148 2.25 35.77 -17.66
C GLY A 1148 3.26 34.98 -18.47
N PHE A 1149 4.26 34.39 -17.82
CA PHE A 1149 5.31 33.60 -18.46
C PHE A 1149 5.24 32.15 -17.98
N ARG A 1150 5.37 31.20 -18.90
CA ARG A 1150 5.28 29.76 -18.63
C ARG A 1150 6.55 29.01 -19.02
N PHE A 1151 6.79 27.90 -18.34
CA PHE A 1151 7.74 26.86 -18.77
C PHE A 1151 7.14 25.47 -18.55
N GLY A 1152 7.59 24.48 -19.33
CA GLY A 1152 7.01 23.12 -19.33
C GLY A 1152 7.77 22.14 -18.44
N PRO A 1153 9.01 21.74 -18.81
CA PRO A 1153 9.78 20.76 -18.05
C PRO A 1153 10.09 21.23 -16.63
N TYR A 1154 10.06 20.31 -15.67
CA TYR A 1154 10.46 20.61 -14.28
C TYR A 1154 11.99 20.66 -14.19
N ASP A 1155 12.56 21.78 -14.62
CA ASP A 1155 14.01 21.98 -14.78
C ASP A 1155 14.40 23.41 -14.39
N ALA A 1156 15.54 23.54 -13.69
CA ALA A 1156 15.98 24.81 -13.13
C ALA A 1156 16.31 25.84 -14.22
N TRP A 1157 16.86 25.40 -15.35
CA TRP A 1157 17.25 26.27 -16.45
C TRP A 1157 16.05 26.67 -17.33
N GLN A 1158 15.02 25.83 -17.41
CA GLN A 1158 13.73 26.22 -18.00
C GLN A 1158 13.02 27.30 -17.16
N PHE A 1159 13.05 27.15 -15.83
CA PHE A 1159 12.57 28.20 -14.93
C PHE A 1159 13.37 29.50 -15.11
N PHE A 1160 14.71 29.41 -15.06
CA PHE A 1160 15.61 30.53 -15.29
C PHE A 1160 15.31 31.23 -16.63
N ALA A 1161 15.17 30.48 -17.73
CA ALA A 1161 14.86 31.03 -19.04
C ALA A 1161 13.51 31.79 -19.05
N ALA A 1162 12.47 31.28 -18.38
CA ALA A 1162 11.20 31.98 -18.25
C ALA A 1162 11.34 33.29 -17.46
N VAL A 1163 12.13 33.30 -16.39
CA VAL A 1163 12.44 34.52 -15.63
C VAL A 1163 13.22 35.53 -16.48
N VAL A 1164 14.20 35.09 -17.26
CA VAL A 1164 14.94 35.95 -18.18
C VAL A 1164 14.00 36.59 -19.21
N ARG A 1165 13.08 35.82 -19.82
CA ARG A 1165 12.07 36.37 -20.74
C ARG A 1165 11.23 37.46 -20.06
N ALA A 1166 10.81 37.23 -18.82
CA ALA A 1166 10.04 38.22 -18.05
C ALA A 1166 10.87 39.48 -17.75
N ALA A 1167 12.12 39.31 -17.30
CA ALA A 1167 13.05 40.40 -16.99
C ALA A 1167 13.40 41.25 -18.22
N GLU A 1168 13.60 40.64 -19.38
CA GLU A 1168 13.85 41.39 -20.61
C GLU A 1168 12.62 42.17 -21.08
N ASN A 1169 11.41 41.60 -20.99
CA ASN A 1169 10.18 42.33 -21.29
C ASN A 1169 9.92 43.49 -20.32
N PHE A 1170 10.28 43.35 -19.05
CA PHE A 1170 10.20 44.42 -18.06
C PHE A 1170 11.01 45.67 -18.45
N ARG A 1171 12.08 45.51 -19.23
CA ARG A 1171 12.90 46.62 -19.74
C ARG A 1171 12.19 47.49 -20.79
N HIS A 1172 11.03 47.06 -21.27
CA HIS A 1172 10.19 47.77 -22.23
C HIS A 1172 8.92 48.32 -21.55
N PRO A 1173 8.91 49.58 -21.04
CA PRO A 1173 7.86 50.06 -20.15
C PRO A 1173 6.46 50.07 -20.76
N SER A 1174 6.33 50.32 -22.08
CA SER A 1174 5.05 50.29 -22.77
C SER A 1174 4.45 48.88 -22.84
N VAL A 1175 5.29 47.88 -23.12
CA VAL A 1175 4.90 46.47 -23.18
C VAL A 1175 4.52 45.97 -21.78
N TRP A 1176 5.35 46.28 -20.77
CA TRP A 1176 5.08 45.87 -19.40
C TRP A 1176 3.82 46.53 -18.81
N ALA A 1177 3.61 47.83 -19.08
CA ALA A 1177 2.40 48.53 -18.66
C ALA A 1177 1.15 47.92 -19.30
N TRP A 1178 1.21 47.58 -20.59
CA TRP A 1178 0.13 46.87 -21.26
C TRP A 1178 -0.15 45.52 -20.59
N LEU A 1179 0.89 44.74 -20.27
CA LEU A 1179 0.75 43.42 -19.64
C LEU A 1179 0.12 43.52 -18.24
N ILE A 1180 0.51 44.51 -17.43
CA ILE A 1180 -0.11 44.81 -16.13
C ILE A 1180 -1.61 45.12 -16.30
N GLN A 1181 -1.95 46.05 -17.20
CA GLN A 1181 -3.35 46.44 -17.42
C GLN A 1181 -4.19 45.27 -17.92
N HIS A 1182 -3.64 44.45 -18.82
CA HIS A 1182 -4.30 43.27 -19.35
C HIS A 1182 -4.52 42.22 -18.24
N ALA A 1183 -3.48 41.90 -17.46
CA ALA A 1183 -3.56 40.97 -16.33
C ALA A 1183 -4.62 41.40 -15.30
N MET A 1184 -4.69 42.68 -14.95
CA MET A 1184 -5.67 43.20 -13.98
C MET A 1184 -7.12 43.21 -14.50
N LYS A 1185 -7.32 43.16 -15.83
CA LYS A 1185 -8.65 43.10 -16.48
C LYS A 1185 -9.18 41.67 -16.62
N GLU A 1186 -8.35 40.66 -16.40
CA GLU A 1186 -8.80 39.27 -16.35
C GLU A 1186 -9.83 39.09 -15.23
N ASP A 1187 -10.98 38.49 -15.56
CA ASP A 1187 -11.94 38.09 -14.54
C ASP A 1187 -11.47 36.80 -13.86
N VAL A 1188 -10.90 36.98 -12.67
CA VAL A 1188 -10.45 35.93 -11.75
C VAL A 1188 -11.35 35.81 -10.51
N SER A 1189 -12.54 36.43 -10.54
CA SER A 1189 -13.51 36.38 -9.46
C SER A 1189 -14.23 35.03 -9.38
N TRP A 1190 -14.91 34.79 -8.25
CA TRP A 1190 -15.80 33.63 -8.11
C TRP A 1190 -17.04 33.69 -9.01
N SER A 1191 -17.47 34.86 -9.49
CA SER A 1191 -18.67 34.99 -10.33
C SER A 1191 -18.57 34.15 -11.61
N ARG A 1192 -17.38 34.07 -12.21
CA ARG A 1192 -17.10 33.22 -13.38
C ARG A 1192 -17.27 31.73 -13.09
N SER A 1193 -16.85 31.28 -11.90
CA SER A 1193 -16.82 29.87 -11.55
C SER A 1193 -18.10 29.39 -10.87
N ALA A 1194 -18.80 30.25 -10.12
CA ALA A 1194 -20.01 29.91 -9.38
C ALA A 1194 -21.13 29.41 -10.31
N GLN A 1195 -21.27 29.99 -11.50
CA GLN A 1195 -22.23 29.48 -12.49
C GLN A 1195 -21.90 28.05 -12.94
N LYS A 1196 -20.61 27.70 -13.10
CA LYS A 1196 -20.19 26.32 -13.39
C LYS A 1196 -20.52 25.37 -12.24
N TYR A 1197 -20.39 25.81 -10.98
CA TYR A 1197 -20.83 25.02 -9.82
C TYR A 1197 -22.34 24.82 -9.78
N VAL A 1198 -23.15 25.82 -10.17
CA VAL A 1198 -24.60 25.63 -10.29
C VAL A 1198 -24.93 24.57 -11.34
N GLN A 1199 -24.24 24.58 -12.49
CA GLN A 1199 -24.40 23.52 -13.50
C GLN A 1199 -23.97 22.15 -12.98
N LEU A 1200 -22.89 22.10 -12.19
CA LEU A 1200 -22.44 20.87 -11.52
C LEU A 1200 -23.51 20.33 -10.55
N TYR A 1201 -24.18 21.20 -9.78
CA TYR A 1201 -25.26 20.79 -8.88
C TYR A 1201 -26.48 20.26 -9.64
N LEU A 1202 -26.86 20.89 -10.75
CA LEU A 1202 -27.93 20.38 -11.61
C LEU A 1202 -27.58 19.01 -12.21
N ALA A 1203 -26.32 18.80 -12.60
CA ALA A 1203 -25.83 17.50 -13.06
C ALA A 1203 -25.87 16.44 -11.95
N ALA A 1204 -25.51 16.80 -10.72
CA ALA A 1204 -25.62 15.93 -9.55
C ALA A 1204 -27.07 15.49 -9.31
N MET A 1205 -28.00 16.44 -9.32
CA MET A 1205 -29.43 16.17 -9.15
C MET A 1205 -29.99 15.28 -10.27
N ALA A 1206 -29.56 15.50 -11.51
CA ALA A 1206 -29.96 14.66 -12.64
C ALA A 1206 -29.43 13.23 -12.48
N SER A 1207 -28.15 13.07 -12.14
CA SER A 1207 -27.54 11.77 -11.89
C SER A 1207 -28.22 11.02 -10.75
N ARG A 1208 -28.56 11.71 -9.65
CA ARG A 1208 -29.28 11.12 -8.51
C ARG A 1208 -30.64 10.55 -8.91
N ARG A 1209 -31.38 11.26 -9.78
CA ARG A 1209 -32.69 10.80 -10.30
C ARG A 1209 -32.56 9.59 -11.22
N GLU A 1210 -31.54 9.58 -12.09
CA GLU A 1210 -31.26 8.45 -12.98
C GLU A 1210 -30.92 7.18 -12.20
N HIS A 1211 -30.08 7.28 -11.15
CA HIS A 1211 -29.76 6.14 -10.28
C HIS A 1211 -31.01 5.54 -9.61
N ARG A 1212 -32.07 6.33 -9.40
CA ARG A 1212 -33.34 5.88 -8.81
C ARG A 1212 -34.33 5.28 -9.81
N GLY A 1213 -34.00 5.21 -11.10
CA GLY A 1213 -34.88 4.68 -12.13
C GLY A 1213 -36.13 5.54 -12.40
N VAL A 1214 -36.14 6.80 -11.97
CA VAL A 1214 -37.24 7.74 -12.24
C VAL A 1214 -37.03 8.37 -13.62
N ALA A 1215 -37.66 7.79 -14.64
CA ALA A 1215 -37.69 8.39 -15.98
C ALA A 1215 -38.22 9.83 -15.90
N SER A 1216 -37.60 10.76 -16.65
CA SER A 1216 -38.13 12.11 -16.80
C SER A 1216 -39.56 12.04 -17.32
N ALA A 1217 -40.49 12.64 -16.57
CA ALA A 1217 -41.86 12.80 -17.02
C ALA A 1217 -41.86 13.51 -18.39
N GLU A 1218 -42.65 12.95 -19.30
CA GLU A 1218 -42.84 13.33 -20.70
C GLU A 1218 -42.75 14.85 -20.94
N THR A 1219 -41.80 15.28 -21.77
CA THR A 1219 -41.92 16.55 -22.49
C THR A 1219 -43.06 16.39 -23.50
N SER A 1220 -44.21 16.98 -23.17
CA SER A 1220 -45.39 17.10 -24.02
C SER A 1220 -45.01 17.48 -25.46
N SER A 1221 -45.39 16.63 -26.41
CA SER A 1221 -45.29 16.84 -27.84
C SER A 1221 -45.93 18.19 -28.24
N PRO A 1222 -45.25 19.07 -29.01
CA PRO A 1222 -45.92 20.24 -29.55
C PRO A 1222 -46.91 19.79 -30.63
N SER A 1223 -48.19 20.10 -30.40
CA SER A 1223 -49.26 19.89 -31.37
C SER A 1223 -48.96 20.67 -32.64
N ALA A 1224 -48.79 19.95 -33.76
CA ALA A 1224 -48.72 20.53 -35.08
C ALA A 1224 -50.02 21.32 -35.37
N THR A 1225 -49.89 22.63 -35.49
CA THR A 1225 -50.93 23.47 -36.08
C THR A 1225 -50.60 23.57 -37.58
N PRO A 1226 -51.49 23.14 -38.50
CA PRO A 1226 -51.24 23.28 -39.92
C PRO A 1226 -51.50 24.74 -40.33
N VAL A 1227 -50.46 25.41 -40.81
CA VAL A 1227 -50.61 26.68 -41.53
C VAL A 1227 -50.98 26.33 -42.97
N GLY A 1228 -52.18 26.75 -43.37
CA GLY A 1228 -52.57 26.87 -44.77
C GLY A 1228 -52.11 28.21 -45.34
N GLU A 1229 -51.73 28.15 -46.63
CA GLU A 1229 -51.35 29.20 -47.59
C GLU A 1229 -50.08 30.04 -47.32
#